data_AF-A0A816R0L0-F1
#
_entry.id   AF-A0A816R0L0-F1
#
_cell.length_a   1.000
_cell.length_b   1.000
_cell.length_c   1.000
_cell.angle_alpha   90.00
_cell.angle_beta   90.00
_cell.angle_gamma   90.00
#
_symmetry.space_group_name_H-M   'P 1'
#
loop_
_entity.id
_entity.type
_entity.pdbx_description
1 polymer ?
#
loop_
_entity_poly.entity_id
_entity_poly.type
_entity_poly.pdbx_seq_one_letter_code
_entity_poly.pdbx_strand_id
1 'polypeptide(L)'
;MSNKRNIKRCSRKKTSTRTPPKKRIEISSLQLKNISTAQTTTSNLTTSSIRSSLPSQQKITKKTKLDTPSTSSKPDSNVPLDGYSIIQNQMLFALICKTNCEVCGSRWNGKMNINKREGLFLILSFQCSTCQNIIIIETSPKIVASDRRDINVRSQIGGHLCGHLCGIRHAGLVKLMGVMNLPSPIHDERYSKWDRDLLIMVKSFTGTSMKKAVVETVAAENVTELMVSGDGFWQTRGFQSRHDAAALISCNTKPKVLDIETCSKTCNTCMGALSIKKSNPAKYDNIIRSHQCENNYDKSSGAMESAAILIMFKRSVSKYGVYYTKKRNKKNEDLNHFSKRMKRGLETVKRQHGRKKLSDGKTIGGKNRLSVHNILRLQMTFASTIRKSKHDLDLLFKGSWAIYWHKYLTNDDPRHDYCSIDWCGYLKSIRDKTPYDHTSHGLSRPVLDAIKPVFNNLCSRESLARVVDASTQNPNEGFHSLVWLMSPKHKASSGTTFEIACCLAVIIFNDGYFALGDIFNIMCGYRGYYTDQAMVHFDNSRLHTESKENNRKRRKEADRIPIQNDDDEEDNDAIIDGADQVDDDDKDTNPVNKATLDDNDTTTDSDEHVNDDNHTTSSNDESSDDDYGYYNPKDKRTWIEEQ
;
A
#
# COMPACT_ATOMS: atom_id res chain seq x y z
N MET A 1 34.46 -23.08 68.84
CA MET A 1 35.20 -22.73 67.60
C MET A 1 34.15 -22.29 66.58
N SER A 2 33.45 -21.16 66.74
CA SER A 2 33.90 -19.73 66.72
C SER A 2 34.25 -19.32 65.28
N ASN A 3 33.61 -18.35 64.61
CA ASN A 3 32.78 -17.20 65.01
C ASN A 3 31.86 -16.81 63.81
N LYS A 4 30.53 -16.58 63.97
CA LYS A 4 29.83 -15.34 64.39
C LYS A 4 30.03 -14.18 63.39
N ARG A 5 29.03 -13.54 62.75
CA ARG A 5 27.75 -12.89 63.15
C ARG A 5 27.11 -12.34 61.83
N ASN A 6 25.84 -11.98 61.63
CA ASN A 6 24.71 -11.67 62.52
C ASN A 6 23.37 -11.72 61.75
N ILE A 7 22.32 -11.96 62.51
CA ILE A 7 20.90 -12.13 62.17
C ILE A 7 20.14 -10.80 62.26
N LYS A 8 19.04 -10.63 61.50
CA LYS A 8 17.74 -10.16 62.07
C LYS A 8 16.52 -10.47 61.19
N ARG A 9 15.64 -11.31 61.74
CA ARG A 9 14.24 -11.60 61.36
C ARG A 9 13.27 -10.56 61.95
N CYS A 10 12.09 -10.40 61.33
CA CYS A 10 10.72 -10.40 61.91
C CYS A 10 9.74 -9.71 60.92
N SER A 11 8.74 -10.34 60.29
CA SER A 11 7.51 -11.03 60.73
C SER A 11 6.26 -10.14 60.92
N ARG A 12 5.27 -10.34 60.03
CA ARG A 12 3.78 -10.19 60.07
C ARG A 12 3.07 -9.56 61.30
N LYS A 13 2.07 -8.69 61.02
CA LYS A 13 0.66 -8.62 61.55
C LYS A 13 -0.09 -7.48 60.80
N LYS A 14 -1.17 -7.69 60.03
CA LYS A 14 -2.63 -7.86 60.29
C LYS A 14 -3.39 -6.61 60.79
N THR A 15 -4.62 -6.44 60.25
CA THR A 15 -5.78 -5.57 60.65
C THR A 15 -5.77 -4.11 60.11
N SER A 16 -6.87 -3.41 59.80
CA SER A 16 -8.32 -3.63 59.75
C SER A 16 -8.98 -2.40 59.07
N THR A 17 -10.19 -2.61 58.53
CA THR A 17 -11.17 -1.70 57.90
C THR A 17 -11.53 -0.41 58.64
N ARG A 18 -11.82 0.67 57.89
CA ARG A 18 -12.93 1.64 58.16
C ARG A 18 -13.19 2.62 57.00
N THR A 19 -14.42 2.63 56.49
CA THR A 19 -15.13 3.74 55.83
C THR A 19 -15.87 4.59 56.90
N PRO A 20 -16.66 5.65 56.59
CA PRO A 20 -16.56 6.80 55.65
C PRO A 20 -16.71 8.14 56.46
N PRO A 21 -17.10 9.31 55.88
CA PRO A 21 -18.54 9.58 55.65
C PRO A 21 -18.90 10.40 54.39
N LYS A 22 -20.16 10.22 53.96
CA LYS A 22 -20.90 11.05 53.00
C LYS A 22 -21.31 12.38 53.66
N LYS A 23 -21.30 13.48 52.91
CA LYS A 23 -22.18 14.65 53.15
C LYS A 23 -22.82 15.10 51.83
N ARG A 24 -24.03 15.62 52.00
CA ARG A 24 -25.13 15.86 51.06
C ARG A 24 -25.43 17.37 51.08
N ILE A 25 -26.15 17.86 50.04
CA ILE A 25 -26.89 19.15 49.92
C ILE A 25 -25.94 20.39 49.79
N GLU A 26 -26.09 21.36 48.89
CA GLU A 26 -27.28 22.10 48.42
C GLU A 26 -27.22 22.58 46.96
N ILE A 27 -28.41 22.59 46.36
CA ILE A 27 -28.78 23.30 45.13
C ILE A 27 -29.21 24.71 45.57
N SER A 28 -28.55 25.75 45.05
CA SER A 28 -29.11 27.10 45.07
C SER A 28 -29.22 27.61 43.64
N SER A 29 -30.46 27.74 43.21
CA SER A 29 -30.94 28.61 42.14
C SER A 29 -30.31 29.99 42.18
N LEU A 30 -30.00 30.58 41.03
CA LEU A 30 -30.39 31.95 40.71
C LEU A 30 -30.16 32.27 39.23
N GLN A 31 -31.09 33.08 38.76
CA GLN A 31 -31.50 33.30 37.38
C GLN A 31 -30.57 34.22 36.58
N LEU A 32 -30.55 33.93 35.27
CA LEU A 32 -30.65 34.86 34.15
C LEU A 32 -30.70 36.37 34.48
N LYS A 33 -29.75 37.12 33.93
CA LYS A 33 -30.04 38.40 33.28
C LYS A 33 -29.40 38.43 31.89
N ASN A 34 -30.29 38.66 30.93
CA ASN A 34 -30.09 38.86 29.51
C ASN A 34 -29.42 40.23 29.20
N ILE A 35 -29.19 40.41 27.90
CA ILE A 35 -29.06 41.68 27.13
C ILE A 35 -27.59 42.15 27.03
N SER A 36 -26.99 42.45 25.88
CA SER A 36 -27.52 42.85 24.57
C SER A 36 -26.61 42.46 23.41
N THR A 37 -27.28 42.15 22.31
CA THR A 37 -26.87 42.32 20.91
C THR A 37 -26.17 43.64 20.58
N ALA A 38 -25.15 43.59 19.71
CA ALA A 38 -24.90 44.64 18.73
C ALA A 38 -24.22 44.08 17.46
N GLN A 39 -25.02 44.15 16.42
CA GLN A 39 -24.84 43.99 14.98
C GLN A 39 -23.60 44.62 14.31
N THR A 40 -23.08 43.88 13.33
CA THR A 40 -22.81 44.30 11.93
C THR A 40 -21.65 45.26 11.64
N THR A 41 -20.71 44.82 10.78
CA THR A 41 -20.55 45.36 9.41
C THR A 41 -19.47 44.61 8.63
N THR A 42 -19.92 43.99 7.55
CA THR A 42 -19.15 43.43 6.44
C THR A 42 -18.86 44.52 5.40
N SER A 43 -17.63 44.57 4.89
CA SER A 43 -17.33 45.22 3.61
C SER A 43 -16.58 44.23 2.70
N ASN A 44 -17.23 43.91 1.58
CA ASN A 44 -16.68 43.14 0.48
C ASN A 44 -15.87 44.06 -0.44
N LEU A 45 -14.72 43.58 -0.91
CA LEU A 45 -14.04 44.10 -2.10
C LEU A 45 -13.76 42.95 -3.05
N THR A 46 -14.43 43.01 -4.19
CA THR A 46 -14.32 42.14 -5.36
C THR A 46 -13.11 42.52 -6.21
N THR A 47 -12.35 41.54 -6.70
CA THR A 47 -11.60 41.67 -7.96
C THR A 47 -11.53 40.35 -8.72
N SER A 48 -11.37 40.52 -10.02
CA SER A 48 -11.80 39.74 -11.17
C SER A 48 -10.94 38.53 -11.54
N SER A 49 -11.63 37.59 -12.19
CA SER A 49 -11.14 36.41 -12.91
C SER A 49 -10.25 36.76 -14.11
N ILE A 50 -9.13 36.03 -14.28
CA ILE A 50 -8.53 35.78 -15.60
C ILE A 50 -8.27 34.27 -15.70
N ARG A 51 -8.81 33.69 -16.77
CA ARG A 51 -8.87 32.27 -17.07
C ARG A 51 -7.97 32.01 -18.27
N SER A 52 -6.99 31.12 -18.13
CA SER A 52 -6.33 30.47 -19.27
C SER A 52 -6.14 28.98 -18.97
N SER A 53 -6.33 28.21 -20.03
CA SER A 53 -6.80 26.83 -20.10
C SER A 53 -5.68 25.82 -20.39
N LEU A 54 -5.79 24.58 -19.88
CA LEU A 54 -5.57 23.26 -20.52
C LEU A 54 -5.49 22.13 -19.43
N PRO A 55 -5.64 20.83 -19.75
CA PRO A 55 -6.82 20.11 -20.21
C PRO A 55 -7.35 19.06 -19.18
N SER A 56 -8.61 18.67 -19.39
CA SER A 56 -9.49 17.85 -18.56
C SER A 56 -8.93 16.54 -17.98
N GLN A 57 -8.86 16.46 -16.65
CA GLN A 57 -8.94 15.18 -15.92
C GLN A 57 -10.38 14.92 -15.48
N GLN A 58 -10.78 13.66 -15.64
CA GLN A 58 -12.13 13.13 -15.49
C GLN A 58 -12.77 13.47 -14.13
N LYS A 59 -13.99 14.00 -14.18
CA LYS A 59 -14.89 14.21 -13.05
C LYS A 59 -15.12 12.91 -12.28
N ILE A 60 -14.62 12.84 -11.04
CA ILE A 60 -15.23 12.00 -9.99
C ILE A 60 -16.11 12.94 -9.16
N THR A 61 -17.36 13.09 -9.58
CA THR A 61 -18.42 13.66 -8.76
C THR A 61 -18.98 12.57 -7.85
N LYS A 62 -18.53 12.55 -6.59
CA LYS A 62 -19.33 12.12 -5.43
C LYS A 62 -18.70 12.72 -4.18
N LYS A 63 -19.28 13.83 -3.71
CA LYS A 63 -19.02 14.43 -2.40
C LYS A 63 -19.26 13.35 -1.33
N THR A 64 -18.19 12.69 -0.90
CA THR A 64 -18.20 12.00 0.39
C THR A 64 -17.67 13.04 1.36
N LYS A 65 -18.50 13.50 2.30
CA LYS A 65 -18.01 14.29 3.44
C LYS A 65 -16.88 13.49 4.07
N LEU A 66 -15.66 14.00 3.91
CA LEU A 66 -14.53 13.58 4.71
C LEU A 66 -14.88 14.07 6.11
N ASP A 67 -15.21 13.18 7.02
CA ASP A 67 -15.28 13.53 8.44
C ASP A 67 -13.87 13.93 8.85
N THR A 68 -13.59 15.23 8.75
CA THR A 68 -12.47 15.87 9.41
C THR A 68 -12.67 15.62 10.91
N PRO A 69 -11.73 15.00 11.63
CA PRO A 69 -11.74 15.09 13.07
C PRO A 69 -11.67 16.58 13.40
N SER A 70 -12.67 17.08 14.09
CA SER A 70 -12.60 18.36 14.79
C SER A 70 -11.54 18.24 15.88
N THR A 71 -10.27 18.39 15.51
CA THR A 71 -9.19 18.66 16.46
C THR A 71 -9.31 20.09 16.95
N SER A 72 -10.29 20.32 17.82
CA SER A 72 -10.23 21.35 18.85
C SER A 72 -10.23 20.66 20.22
N SER A 73 -9.36 19.66 20.41
CA SER A 73 -9.00 19.22 21.75
C SER A 73 -8.06 20.27 22.33
N LYS A 74 -8.42 20.83 23.48
CA LYS A 74 -7.48 21.62 24.31
C LYS A 74 -6.15 20.86 24.41
N PRO A 75 -4.99 21.54 24.33
CA PRO A 75 -3.71 20.85 24.47
C PRO A 75 -3.69 20.10 25.81
N ASP A 76 -3.46 18.79 25.76
CA ASP A 76 -3.30 17.96 26.95
C ASP A 76 -2.20 18.57 27.83
N SER A 77 -2.51 18.84 29.09
CA SER A 77 -1.59 19.51 30.03
C SER A 77 -0.38 18.66 30.45
N ASN A 78 -0.16 17.52 29.80
CA ASN A 78 0.87 16.52 30.12
C ASN A 78 1.78 16.18 28.92
N VAL A 79 1.76 16.96 27.83
CA VAL A 79 2.69 16.73 26.70
C VAL A 79 4.12 17.07 27.13
N PRO A 80 5.09 16.14 27.03
CA PRO A 80 6.50 16.44 27.30
C PRO A 80 7.02 17.55 26.40
N LEU A 81 7.75 18.51 26.97
CA LEU A 81 8.45 19.58 26.23
C LEU A 81 9.62 19.06 25.37
N ASP A 82 10.04 17.81 25.57
CA ASP A 82 11.15 17.16 24.89
C ASP A 82 10.75 16.66 23.48
N GLY A 83 10.52 17.60 22.57
CA GLY A 83 10.24 17.32 21.17
C GLY A 83 10.61 18.47 20.24
N TYR A 84 10.66 18.18 18.94
CA TYR A 84 11.06 19.17 17.93
C TYR A 84 9.89 20.02 17.46
N SER A 85 10.15 21.33 17.37
CA SER A 85 9.25 22.32 16.78
C SER A 85 9.97 23.10 15.69
N ILE A 86 9.25 23.46 14.63
CA ILE A 86 9.76 24.34 13.59
C ILE A 86 9.44 25.77 14.00
N ILE A 87 10.47 26.57 14.28
CA ILE A 87 10.34 27.95 14.73
C ILE A 87 11.04 28.86 13.72
N GLN A 88 10.36 29.91 13.26
CA GLN A 88 10.98 30.91 12.37
C GLN A 88 12.04 31.69 13.15
N ASN A 89 13.26 31.77 12.60
CA ASN A 89 14.40 32.45 13.22
C ASN A 89 14.09 33.89 13.67
N GLN A 90 13.30 34.65 12.89
CA GLN A 90 12.91 36.01 13.26
C GLN A 90 12.02 36.06 14.51
N MET A 91 11.12 35.09 14.68
CA MET A 91 10.27 35.00 15.87
C MET A 91 11.07 34.57 17.09
N LEU A 92 12.02 33.64 16.92
CA LEU A 92 12.96 33.26 17.99
C LEU A 92 13.78 34.48 18.44
N PHE A 93 14.34 35.23 17.49
CA PHE A 93 15.06 36.46 17.78
C PHE A 93 14.18 37.49 18.50
N ALA A 94 12.96 37.72 18.00
CA ALA A 94 12.01 38.65 18.62
C ALA A 94 11.61 38.24 20.05
N LEU A 95 11.51 36.94 20.35
CA LEU A 95 11.27 36.43 21.70
C LEU A 95 12.44 36.75 22.63
N ILE A 96 13.67 36.53 22.16
CA ILE A 96 14.88 36.78 22.96
C ILE A 96 15.04 38.28 23.27
N CYS A 97 14.72 39.17 22.33
CA CYS A 97 14.70 40.64 22.56
C CYS A 97 13.69 41.11 23.63
N LYS A 98 12.80 40.24 24.10
CA LYS A 98 11.88 40.51 25.22
C LYS A 98 12.43 40.03 26.58
N THR A 99 13.58 39.35 26.59
CA THR A 99 14.22 38.84 27.80
C THR A 99 15.36 39.75 28.27
N ASN A 100 15.83 39.53 29.49
CA ASN A 100 17.02 40.21 30.01
C ASN A 100 18.27 39.35 29.78
N CYS A 101 19.41 39.99 29.54
CA CYS A 101 20.69 39.30 29.50
C CYS A 101 21.03 38.74 30.88
N GLU A 102 21.42 37.47 30.94
CA GLU A 102 21.77 36.79 32.19
C GLU A 102 22.98 37.40 32.91
N VAL A 103 23.91 38.01 32.16
CA VAL A 103 25.17 38.53 32.71
C VAL A 103 25.03 39.97 33.19
N CYS A 104 24.50 40.87 32.34
CA CYS A 104 24.43 42.30 32.67
C CYS A 104 23.04 42.78 33.11
N GLY A 105 22.01 41.91 33.09
CA GLY A 105 20.66 42.24 33.53
C GLY A 105 19.88 43.21 32.62
N SER A 106 20.54 43.87 31.66
CA SER A 106 19.89 44.76 30.70
C SER A 106 18.98 43.98 29.74
N ARG A 107 17.97 44.66 29.20
CA ARG A 107 17.12 44.10 28.14
C ARG A 107 17.98 43.67 26.96
N TRP A 108 17.78 42.44 26.49
CA TRP A 108 18.60 41.88 25.42
C TRP A 108 18.40 42.64 24.11
N ASN A 109 19.49 43.17 23.56
CA ASN A 109 19.55 43.96 22.32
C ASN A 109 20.67 43.49 21.38
N GLY A 110 20.92 42.18 21.40
CA GLY A 110 22.05 41.53 20.76
C GLY A 110 21.84 41.12 19.30
N LYS A 111 22.76 40.29 18.80
CA LYS A 111 22.70 39.63 17.49
C LYS A 111 22.61 38.11 17.65
N MET A 112 21.83 37.46 16.79
CA MET A 112 21.79 36.00 16.66
C MET A 112 22.49 35.60 15.37
N ASN A 113 23.45 34.67 15.45
CA ASN A 113 24.16 34.12 14.31
C ASN A 113 23.99 32.61 14.24
N ILE A 114 24.04 32.07 13.03
CA ILE A 114 24.15 30.63 12.78
C ILE A 114 25.63 30.33 12.55
N ASN A 115 26.30 29.77 13.55
CA ASN A 115 27.73 29.50 13.50
C ASN A 115 28.05 28.27 12.64
N LYS A 116 27.17 27.27 12.70
CA LYS A 116 27.33 26.02 11.96
C LYS A 116 25.97 25.45 11.61
N ARG A 117 25.90 24.78 10.46
CA ARG A 117 24.72 24.07 10.02
C ARG A 117 25.07 22.73 9.39
N GLU A 118 24.38 21.68 9.82
CA GLU A 118 24.45 20.35 9.20
C GLU A 118 23.03 19.80 9.03
N GLY A 119 22.46 19.88 7.83
CA GLY A 119 21.08 19.49 7.58
C GLY A 119 20.08 20.33 8.38
N LEU A 120 19.32 19.69 9.27
CA LEU A 120 18.37 20.33 10.19
C LEU A 120 19.02 20.78 11.51
N PHE A 121 20.25 20.35 11.78
CA PHE A 121 20.97 20.75 12.98
C PHE A 121 21.68 22.10 12.80
N LEU A 122 21.60 22.96 13.82
CA LEU A 122 22.22 24.28 13.89
C LEU A 122 23.01 24.47 15.19
N ILE A 123 24.13 25.19 15.10
CA ILE A 123 24.77 25.85 16.24
C ILE A 123 24.40 27.34 16.14
N LEU A 124 23.65 27.83 17.12
CA LEU A 124 23.24 29.22 17.24
C LEU A 124 24.12 29.92 18.26
N SER A 125 24.51 31.16 17.98
CA SER A 125 25.13 32.04 18.99
C SER A 125 24.33 33.31 19.18
N PHE A 126 24.19 33.73 20.43
CA PHE A 126 23.52 34.94 20.84
C PHE A 126 24.53 35.86 21.51
N GLN A 127 24.88 36.97 20.88
CA GLN A 127 25.85 37.94 21.38
C GLN A 127 25.13 39.18 21.90
N CYS A 128 25.28 39.50 23.18
CA CYS A 128 24.71 40.72 23.78
C CYS A 128 25.50 41.96 23.34
N SER A 129 24.81 43.01 22.88
CA SER A 129 25.48 44.25 22.45
C SER A 129 26.03 45.08 23.63
N THR A 130 25.46 44.93 24.83
CA THR A 130 25.88 45.69 26.03
C THR A 130 27.14 45.12 26.67
N CYS A 131 27.15 43.83 27.01
CA CYS A 131 28.26 43.20 27.75
C CYS A 131 29.13 42.28 26.89
N GLN A 132 28.82 42.13 25.60
CA GLN A 132 29.53 41.26 24.67
C GLN A 132 29.51 39.76 25.02
N ASN A 133 28.71 39.34 26.02
CA ASN A 133 28.56 37.92 26.34
C ASN A 133 27.98 37.13 25.16
N ILE A 134 28.52 35.93 24.92
CA ILE A 134 28.11 35.03 23.84
C ILE A 134 27.58 33.73 24.43
N ILE A 135 26.31 33.44 24.18
CA ILE A 135 25.69 32.16 24.53
C ILE A 135 25.61 31.31 23.27
N ILE A 136 26.07 30.06 23.34
CA ILE A 136 26.01 29.11 22.23
C ILE A 136 25.02 28.00 22.56
N ILE A 137 24.11 27.71 21.63
CA ILE A 137 23.10 26.67 21.77
C ILE A 137 23.15 25.74 20.57
N GLU A 138 23.04 24.45 20.84
CA GLU A 138 22.90 23.40 19.85
C GLU A 138 21.44 22.96 19.72
N THR A 139 20.88 22.92 18.50
CA THR A 139 19.42 22.69 18.31
C THR A 139 18.96 21.24 18.36
N SER A 140 19.87 20.27 18.53
CA SER A 140 19.53 18.85 18.60
C SER A 140 20.67 18.08 19.26
N PRO A 141 20.47 17.17 20.22
CA PRO A 141 21.57 16.48 20.89
C PRO A 141 22.46 15.67 19.93
N LYS A 142 23.73 15.52 20.29
CA LYS A 142 24.63 14.54 19.67
C LYS A 142 24.28 13.16 20.19
N ILE A 143 24.19 12.18 19.29
CA ILE A 143 23.94 10.78 19.68
C ILE A 143 25.20 10.21 20.33
N VAL A 144 25.12 9.67 21.54
CA VAL A 144 26.32 9.23 22.30
C VAL A 144 27.18 8.23 21.51
N ALA A 145 26.55 7.32 20.76
CA ALA A 145 27.23 6.28 20.00
C ALA A 145 27.72 6.71 18.60
N SER A 146 27.51 7.96 18.17
CA SER A 146 27.93 8.41 16.83
C SER A 146 28.16 9.92 16.73
N ASP A 147 28.82 10.37 15.66
CA ASP A 147 28.93 11.82 15.38
C ASP A 147 27.65 12.43 14.77
N ARG A 148 26.53 11.69 14.78
CA ARG A 148 25.27 12.15 14.19
C ARG A 148 24.45 12.97 15.18
N ARG A 149 23.59 13.82 14.62
CA ARG A 149 22.61 14.61 15.35
C ARG A 149 21.25 13.91 15.27
N ASP A 150 20.58 13.83 16.40
CA ASP A 150 19.31 13.10 16.54
C ASP A 150 18.28 13.54 15.48
N ILE A 151 18.11 14.84 15.24
CA ILE A 151 17.16 15.38 14.24
C ILE A 151 17.47 14.92 12.81
N ASN A 152 18.75 14.76 12.47
CA ASN A 152 19.16 14.32 11.14
C ASN A 152 18.94 12.81 10.97
N VAL A 153 19.11 12.02 12.03
CA VAL A 153 18.80 10.59 12.03
C VAL A 153 17.29 10.36 11.93
N ARG A 154 16.49 11.10 12.71
CA ARG A 154 15.02 11.03 12.65
C ARG A 154 14.49 11.40 11.27
N SER A 155 15.02 12.45 10.66
CA SER A 155 14.63 12.84 9.29
C SER A 155 15.04 11.80 8.25
N GLN A 156 16.19 11.13 8.42
CA GLN A 156 16.58 10.00 7.56
C GLN A 156 15.57 8.84 7.65
N ILE A 157 15.30 8.35 8.87
CA ILE A 157 14.33 7.26 9.10
C ILE A 157 12.95 7.67 8.58
N GLY A 158 12.53 8.91 8.88
CA GLY A 158 11.28 9.49 8.38
C GLY A 158 11.21 9.53 6.86
N GLY A 159 12.33 9.83 6.18
CA GLY A 159 12.40 9.81 4.71
C GLY A 159 12.15 8.43 4.10
N HIS A 160 12.52 7.35 4.79
CA HIS A 160 12.22 5.97 4.38
C HIS A 160 10.78 5.56 4.72
N LEU A 161 10.28 5.95 5.90
CA LEU A 161 8.93 5.59 6.35
C LEU A 161 7.81 6.37 5.66
N CYS A 162 8.04 7.64 5.31
CA CYS A 162 7.05 8.54 4.71
C CYS A 162 6.94 8.38 3.18
N GLY A 163 7.15 7.17 2.66
CA GLY A 163 7.35 6.86 1.23
C GLY A 163 6.29 7.41 0.27
N HIS A 164 5.09 7.74 0.74
CA HIS A 164 4.04 8.39 -0.06
C HIS A 164 4.01 9.93 0.02
N LEU A 165 4.32 10.54 1.17
CA LEU A 165 4.15 11.98 1.41
C LEU A 165 5.39 12.81 1.03
N CYS A 166 6.59 12.27 1.25
CA CYS A 166 7.82 12.97 0.89
C CYS A 166 8.28 12.63 -0.52
N GLY A 167 7.89 11.48 -1.07
CA GLY A 167 8.32 11.02 -2.39
C GLY A 167 9.84 11.13 -2.58
N ILE A 168 10.56 10.04 -2.30
CA ILE A 168 11.98 9.81 -2.67
C ILE A 168 13.01 10.21 -1.59
N ARG A 169 12.91 9.72 -0.34
CA ARG A 169 14.05 9.73 0.61
C ARG A 169 14.69 11.13 0.72
N HIS A 170 15.98 11.25 0.40
CA HIS A 170 16.72 12.50 0.33
C HIS A 170 16.08 13.52 -0.63
N ALA A 171 15.86 13.17 -1.90
CA ALA A 171 15.28 14.08 -2.90
C ALA A 171 13.87 14.55 -2.52
N GLY A 172 13.10 13.69 -1.85
CA GLY A 172 11.80 14.02 -1.29
C GLY A 172 11.89 15.01 -0.14
N LEU A 173 12.81 14.76 0.80
CA LEU A 173 13.10 15.67 1.90
C LEU A 173 13.60 17.03 1.40
N VAL A 174 14.45 17.07 0.37
CA VAL A 174 14.91 18.31 -0.26
C VAL A 174 13.72 19.14 -0.76
N LYS A 175 12.78 18.51 -1.47
CA LYS A 175 11.57 19.17 -1.98
C LYS A 175 10.67 19.65 -0.85
N LEU A 176 10.39 18.80 0.13
CA LEU A 176 9.58 19.15 1.29
C LEU A 176 10.17 20.35 2.04
N MET A 177 11.47 20.28 2.36
CA MET A 177 12.15 21.37 3.05
C MET A 177 12.11 22.66 2.22
N GLY A 178 12.42 22.60 0.92
CA GLY A 178 12.35 23.76 0.04
C GLY A 178 10.97 24.44 0.01
N VAL A 179 9.89 23.65 -0.09
CA VAL A 179 8.51 24.18 -0.07
C VAL A 179 8.16 24.80 1.28
N MET A 180 8.69 24.25 2.39
CA MET A 180 8.50 24.80 3.73
C MET A 180 9.38 26.01 4.04
N ASN A 181 10.13 26.53 3.05
CA ASN A 181 11.18 27.54 3.26
C ASN A 181 12.21 27.11 4.33
N LEU A 182 12.43 25.80 4.41
CA LEU A 182 13.47 25.19 5.21
C LEU A 182 14.64 24.88 4.30
N PRO A 183 15.85 24.98 4.83
CA PRO A 183 17.00 24.73 4.01
C PRO A 183 17.27 23.22 3.86
N SER A 184 18.03 22.84 2.83
CA SER A 184 18.23 21.43 2.40
C SER A 184 18.66 20.49 3.54
N PRO A 185 18.23 19.20 3.54
CA PRO A 185 18.69 18.20 4.50
C PRO A 185 20.20 17.93 4.38
N ILE A 186 20.72 16.97 5.16
CA ILE A 186 22.13 16.54 5.06
C ILE A 186 22.52 16.21 3.61
N HIS A 187 23.79 16.42 3.25
CA HIS A 187 24.28 16.18 1.89
C HIS A 187 24.04 14.73 1.45
N ASP A 188 23.73 14.53 0.16
CA ASP A 188 23.32 13.23 -0.39
C ASP A 188 24.38 12.12 -0.21
N GLU A 189 25.66 12.45 -0.37
CA GLU A 189 26.77 11.50 -0.12
C GLU A 189 26.77 10.96 1.32
N ARG A 190 26.52 11.86 2.30
CA ARG A 190 26.46 11.50 3.71
C ARG A 190 25.20 10.69 4.00
N TYR A 191 24.07 11.07 3.39
CA TYR A 191 22.80 10.33 3.47
C TYR A 191 22.96 8.90 2.94
N SER A 192 23.61 8.73 1.79
CA SER A 192 23.89 7.44 1.17
C SER A 192 24.80 6.55 2.02
N LYS A 193 25.81 7.13 2.70
CA LYS A 193 26.61 6.38 3.69
C LYS A 193 25.75 5.91 4.85
N TRP A 194 24.93 6.80 5.40
CA TRP A 194 24.07 6.48 6.54
C TRP A 194 23.00 5.44 6.19
N ASP A 195 22.57 5.34 4.93
CA ASP A 195 21.62 4.31 4.48
C ASP A 195 22.23 2.91 4.56
N ARG A 196 23.54 2.75 4.32
CA ARG A 196 24.20 1.45 4.51
C ARG A 196 24.22 1.04 5.99
N ASP A 197 24.51 2.00 6.86
CA ASP A 197 24.51 1.75 8.32
C ASP A 197 23.10 1.44 8.83
N LEU A 198 22.09 2.15 8.30
CA LEU A 198 20.68 1.86 8.56
C LEU A 198 20.32 0.45 8.09
N LEU A 199 20.73 0.06 6.89
CA LEU A 199 20.44 -1.27 6.34
C LEU A 199 20.97 -2.40 7.23
N ILE A 200 22.22 -2.30 7.72
CA ILE A 200 22.81 -3.31 8.62
C ILE A 200 21.94 -3.49 9.86
N MET A 201 21.52 -2.37 10.46
CA MET A 201 20.71 -2.39 11.67
C MET A 201 19.30 -2.94 11.40
N VAL A 202 18.60 -2.44 10.36
CA VAL A 202 17.23 -2.90 10.06
C VAL A 202 17.24 -4.38 9.65
N LYS A 203 18.27 -4.89 8.95
CA LYS A 203 18.43 -6.33 8.67
C LYS A 203 18.46 -7.17 9.95
N SER A 204 19.16 -6.70 10.99
CA SER A 204 19.21 -7.39 12.28
C SER A 204 17.83 -7.47 12.95
N PHE A 205 17.07 -6.36 12.94
CA PHE A 205 15.70 -6.33 13.45
C PHE A 205 14.76 -7.22 12.63
N THR A 206 14.83 -7.16 11.30
CA THR A 206 14.08 -8.05 10.41
C THR A 206 14.37 -9.52 10.71
N GLY A 207 15.64 -9.87 10.90
CA GLY A 207 16.04 -11.23 11.29
C GLY A 207 15.41 -11.68 12.61
N THR A 208 15.33 -10.78 13.60
CA THR A 208 14.68 -11.05 14.89
C THR A 208 13.16 -11.20 14.75
N SER A 209 12.53 -10.31 13.97
CA SER A 209 11.09 -10.36 13.64
C SER A 209 10.71 -11.67 12.95
N MET A 210 11.48 -12.09 11.94
CA MET A 210 11.24 -13.36 11.23
C MET A 210 11.46 -14.59 12.12
N LYS A 211 12.52 -14.61 12.96
CA LYS A 211 12.73 -15.69 13.94
C LYS A 211 11.54 -15.82 14.89
N LYS A 212 11.06 -14.70 15.42
CA LYS A 212 9.85 -14.66 16.28
C LYS A 212 8.63 -15.18 15.53
N ALA A 213 8.42 -14.76 14.28
CA ALA A 213 7.31 -15.24 13.44
C ALA A 213 7.35 -16.75 13.19
N VAL A 214 8.54 -17.33 12.98
CA VAL A 214 8.72 -18.78 12.84
C VAL A 214 8.35 -19.49 14.15
N VAL A 215 8.89 -19.05 15.29
CA VAL A 215 8.59 -19.64 16.61
C VAL A 215 7.10 -19.61 16.93
N GLU A 216 6.44 -18.47 16.68
CA GLU A 216 4.99 -18.33 16.88
C GLU A 216 4.19 -19.25 15.95
N THR A 217 4.64 -19.45 14.71
CA THR A 217 3.97 -20.34 13.75
C THR A 217 4.13 -21.81 14.16
N VAL A 218 5.34 -22.23 14.56
CA VAL A 218 5.60 -23.57 15.11
C VAL A 218 4.76 -23.82 16.35
N ALA A 219 4.67 -22.86 17.27
CA ALA A 219 3.88 -23.00 18.49
C ALA A 219 2.36 -23.08 18.19
N ALA A 220 1.88 -22.36 17.17
CA ALA A 220 0.47 -22.36 16.79
C ALA A 220 0.04 -23.65 16.09
N GLU A 221 0.91 -24.22 15.24
CA GLU A 221 0.60 -25.44 14.45
C GLU A 221 1.10 -26.73 15.13
N ASN A 222 1.96 -26.61 16.14
CA ASN A 222 2.64 -27.71 16.84
C ASN A 222 3.39 -28.67 15.88
N VAL A 223 3.98 -28.11 14.81
CA VAL A 223 4.77 -28.84 13.81
C VAL A 223 5.99 -28.03 13.39
N THR A 224 7.05 -28.72 12.98
CA THR A 224 8.26 -28.12 12.39
C THR A 224 8.21 -28.03 10.87
N GLU A 225 7.21 -28.66 10.25
CA GLU A 225 6.91 -28.58 8.83
C GLU A 225 5.89 -27.46 8.60
N LEU A 226 6.36 -26.29 8.17
CA LEU A 226 5.54 -25.08 8.04
C LEU A 226 5.06 -24.90 6.60
N MET A 227 3.75 -24.76 6.44
CA MET A 227 3.15 -24.46 5.14
C MET A 227 3.32 -22.98 4.80
N VAL A 228 3.98 -22.71 3.67
CA VAL A 228 4.26 -21.35 3.21
C VAL A 228 3.66 -21.02 1.84
N SER A 229 3.31 -19.75 1.68
CA SER A 229 3.01 -19.08 0.43
C SER A 229 4.24 -18.28 0.02
N GLY A 230 4.91 -18.69 -1.05
CA GLY A 230 6.04 -17.96 -1.64
C GLY A 230 5.59 -17.17 -2.85
N ASP A 231 5.99 -15.90 -2.92
CA ASP A 231 5.63 -15.01 -4.02
C ASP A 231 6.74 -13.97 -4.26
N GLY A 232 7.02 -13.72 -5.54
CA GLY A 232 8.03 -12.79 -6.01
C GLY A 232 7.47 -11.40 -6.29
N PHE A 233 8.30 -10.38 -6.10
CA PHE A 233 7.94 -9.01 -6.45
C PHE A 233 9.15 -8.20 -6.92
N TRP A 234 8.91 -7.41 -7.96
CA TRP A 234 9.93 -6.58 -8.61
C TRP A 234 9.83 -5.12 -8.17
N GLN A 235 11.00 -4.46 -8.12
CA GLN A 235 11.12 -3.05 -7.81
C GLN A 235 10.46 -2.17 -8.87
N THR A 236 10.55 -2.53 -10.15
CA THR A 236 9.89 -1.87 -11.28
C THR A 236 8.92 -2.80 -12.01
N ARG A 237 8.02 -2.24 -12.83
CA ARG A 237 7.10 -3.05 -13.65
C ARG A 237 7.86 -3.73 -14.79
N GLY A 238 7.55 -5.00 -15.03
CA GLY A 238 8.08 -5.78 -16.15
C GLY A 238 9.37 -6.54 -15.83
N PHE A 239 9.73 -7.47 -16.71
CA PHE A 239 10.90 -8.36 -16.57
C PHE A 239 12.26 -7.65 -16.75
N GLN A 240 12.27 -6.33 -16.85
CA GLN A 240 13.49 -5.51 -16.93
C GLN A 240 13.93 -4.95 -15.57
N SER A 241 13.27 -5.36 -14.47
CA SER A 241 13.67 -4.90 -13.15
C SER A 241 15.08 -5.38 -12.79
N ARG A 242 15.83 -4.49 -12.13
CA ARG A 242 17.22 -4.74 -11.70
C ARG A 242 17.29 -5.29 -10.28
N HIS A 243 16.24 -5.08 -9.49
CA HIS A 243 16.13 -5.50 -8.12
C HIS A 243 14.77 -6.17 -7.92
N ASP A 244 14.76 -7.29 -7.22
CA ASP A 244 13.55 -7.97 -6.80
C ASP A 244 13.75 -8.70 -5.49
N ALA A 245 12.68 -9.29 -5.01
CA ALA A 245 12.70 -10.12 -3.84
C ALA A 245 11.60 -11.18 -3.92
N ALA A 246 11.74 -12.21 -3.10
CA ALA A 246 10.67 -13.13 -2.80
C ALA A 246 10.50 -13.23 -1.29
N ALA A 247 9.26 -13.34 -0.84
CA ALA A 247 8.91 -13.54 0.57
C ALA A 247 8.18 -14.86 0.76
N LEU A 248 8.45 -15.54 1.88
CA LEU A 248 7.69 -16.69 2.35
C LEU A 248 6.78 -16.24 3.49
N ILE A 249 5.47 -16.39 3.30
CA ILE A 249 4.45 -16.02 4.28
C ILE A 249 3.76 -17.29 4.80
N SER A 250 3.54 -17.39 6.11
CA SER A 250 2.81 -18.50 6.72
C SER A 250 1.36 -18.57 6.23
N CYS A 251 0.82 -19.78 6.04
CA CYS A 251 -0.55 -20.00 5.57
C CYS A 251 -1.60 -20.09 6.68
N ASN A 252 -1.23 -19.75 7.93
CA ASN A 252 -2.12 -19.82 9.08
C ASN A 252 -3.12 -18.64 9.14
N THR A 253 -3.94 -18.60 10.19
CA THR A 253 -4.98 -17.56 10.36
C THR A 253 -4.43 -16.15 10.57
N LYS A 254 -3.16 -16.01 10.98
CA LYS A 254 -2.47 -14.73 11.22
C LYS A 254 -1.15 -14.74 10.46
N PRO A 255 -1.20 -14.58 9.13
CA PRO A 255 -0.05 -14.75 8.27
C PRO A 255 1.08 -13.79 8.67
N LYS A 256 2.30 -14.31 8.71
CA LYS A 256 3.53 -13.56 8.95
C LYS A 256 4.60 -13.93 7.93
N VAL A 257 5.47 -12.98 7.61
CA VAL A 257 6.66 -13.23 6.80
C VAL A 257 7.66 -14.03 7.63
N LEU A 258 7.99 -15.22 7.17
CA LEU A 258 8.93 -16.15 7.83
C LEU A 258 10.34 -16.02 7.28
N ASP A 259 10.48 -15.71 5.99
CA ASP A 259 11.77 -15.44 5.37
C ASP A 259 11.60 -14.52 4.16
N ILE A 260 12.66 -13.78 3.83
CA ILE A 260 12.72 -12.93 2.65
C ILE A 260 14.13 -12.98 2.05
N GLU A 261 14.20 -12.96 0.73
CA GLU A 261 15.47 -12.87 0.00
C GLU A 261 15.34 -11.84 -1.12
N THR A 262 16.32 -10.94 -1.20
CA THR A 262 16.41 -9.93 -2.26
C THR A 262 17.46 -10.34 -3.28
N CYS A 263 17.10 -10.32 -4.56
CA CYS A 263 18.03 -10.55 -5.65
C CYS A 263 18.23 -9.25 -6.46
N SER A 264 19.44 -9.06 -6.97
CA SER A 264 19.82 -7.84 -7.63
C SER A 264 20.88 -8.12 -8.68
N LYS A 265 20.67 -7.55 -9.88
CA LYS A 265 21.51 -7.74 -11.07
C LYS A 265 22.54 -6.64 -11.27
N THR A 266 22.44 -5.59 -10.47
CA THR A 266 23.28 -4.39 -10.61
C THR A 266 23.70 -3.91 -9.24
N CYS A 267 24.91 -3.36 -9.17
CA CYS A 267 25.37 -2.63 -8.00
C CYS A 267 25.80 -1.24 -8.44
N ASN A 268 25.24 -0.20 -7.83
CA ASN A 268 25.56 1.18 -8.16
C ASN A 268 27.04 1.50 -7.90
N THR A 269 27.63 0.93 -6.84
CA THR A 269 29.07 1.06 -6.55
C THR A 269 29.92 0.47 -7.67
N CYS A 270 29.60 -0.74 -8.14
CA CYS A 270 30.29 -1.36 -9.27
C CYS A 270 30.16 -0.51 -10.54
N MET A 271 28.94 -0.08 -10.86
CA MET A 271 28.67 0.73 -12.06
C MET A 271 29.44 2.06 -12.03
N GLY A 272 29.46 2.74 -10.87
CA GLY A 272 30.24 3.96 -10.69
C GLY A 272 31.74 3.73 -10.79
N ALA A 273 32.25 2.62 -10.24
CA ALA A 273 33.65 2.26 -10.29
C ALA A 273 34.16 2.04 -11.73
N LEU A 274 33.31 1.66 -12.68
CA LEU A 274 33.72 1.53 -14.09
C LEU A 274 34.30 2.83 -14.68
N SER A 275 33.84 3.99 -14.22
CA SER A 275 34.36 5.29 -14.67
C SER A 275 35.82 5.52 -14.30
N ILE A 276 36.28 4.93 -13.17
CA ILE A 276 37.66 5.07 -12.70
C ILE A 276 38.56 3.92 -13.14
N LYS A 277 38.01 2.88 -13.78
CA LYS A 277 38.75 1.68 -14.18
C LYS A 277 39.93 2.02 -15.11
N LYS A 278 39.73 2.96 -16.04
CA LYS A 278 40.78 3.40 -16.98
C LYS A 278 41.75 4.42 -16.36
N SER A 279 41.26 5.33 -15.52
CA SER A 279 42.06 6.44 -14.98
C SER A 279 42.87 6.06 -13.74
N ASN A 280 42.37 5.16 -12.89
CA ASN A 280 43.06 4.70 -11.70
C ASN A 280 42.69 3.23 -11.38
N PRO A 281 43.36 2.26 -12.01
CA PRO A 281 43.10 0.84 -11.82
C PRO A 281 43.26 0.37 -10.37
N ALA A 282 44.27 0.88 -9.64
CA ALA A 282 44.49 0.51 -8.25
C ALA A 282 43.33 0.93 -7.34
N LYS A 283 42.77 2.12 -7.56
CA LYS A 283 41.58 2.59 -6.85
C LYS A 283 40.33 1.78 -7.22
N TYR A 284 40.18 1.41 -8.49
CA TYR A 284 39.11 0.52 -8.95
C TYR A 284 39.15 -0.83 -8.22
N ASP A 285 40.31 -1.50 -8.22
CA ASP A 285 40.46 -2.81 -7.59
C ASP A 285 40.20 -2.75 -6.08
N ASN A 286 40.64 -1.68 -5.42
CA ASN A 286 40.35 -1.47 -3.99
C ASN A 286 38.83 -1.33 -3.75
N ILE A 287 38.12 -0.53 -4.55
CA ILE A 287 36.66 -0.38 -4.40
C ILE A 287 35.96 -1.73 -4.62
N ILE A 288 36.31 -2.45 -5.68
CA ILE A 288 35.67 -3.74 -5.99
C ILE A 288 35.92 -4.77 -4.89
N ARG A 289 37.13 -4.83 -4.31
CA ARG A 289 37.44 -5.77 -3.21
C ARG A 289 36.85 -5.37 -1.86
N SER A 290 36.77 -4.08 -1.57
CA SER A 290 36.36 -3.59 -0.23
C SER A 290 34.85 -3.41 -0.07
N HIS A 291 34.10 -3.20 -1.16
CA HIS A 291 32.67 -2.96 -1.06
C HIS A 291 31.87 -4.26 -0.94
N GLN A 292 30.74 -4.18 -0.24
CA GLN A 292 29.72 -5.22 -0.26
C GLN A 292 28.90 -5.09 -1.55
N CYS A 293 29.14 -5.98 -2.51
CA CYS A 293 28.47 -5.95 -3.80
C CYS A 293 26.97 -6.25 -3.66
N GLU A 294 26.14 -5.39 -4.25
CA GLU A 294 24.69 -5.61 -4.35
C GLU A 294 24.32 -6.53 -5.52
N ASN A 295 25.25 -6.86 -6.42
CA ASN A 295 24.99 -7.76 -7.53
C ASN A 295 25.19 -9.21 -7.04
N ASN A 296 24.09 -9.87 -6.71
CA ASN A 296 24.07 -11.23 -6.20
C ASN A 296 23.34 -12.21 -7.13
N TYR A 297 22.97 -11.77 -8.34
CA TYR A 297 22.21 -12.59 -9.29
C TYR A 297 22.54 -12.24 -10.75
N ASP A 298 22.86 -13.27 -11.54
CA ASP A 298 23.39 -13.15 -12.91
C ASP A 298 22.46 -13.69 -14.00
N LYS A 299 21.38 -14.40 -13.65
CA LYS A 299 20.44 -15.01 -14.61
C LYS A 299 19.31 -14.04 -15.05
N SER A 300 18.29 -14.58 -15.72
CA SER A 300 17.12 -13.81 -16.17
C SER A 300 16.25 -13.33 -15.00
N SER A 301 15.62 -12.16 -15.16
CA SER A 301 14.80 -11.56 -14.10
C SER A 301 13.54 -12.36 -13.80
N GLY A 302 13.06 -13.17 -14.76
CA GLY A 302 11.94 -14.09 -14.54
C GLY A 302 12.30 -15.30 -13.66
N ALA A 303 13.59 -15.65 -13.55
CA ALA A 303 14.04 -16.77 -12.73
C ALA A 303 14.44 -16.36 -11.28
N MET A 304 14.50 -15.06 -11.00
CA MET A 304 14.94 -14.52 -9.70
C MET A 304 14.01 -14.94 -8.55
N GLU A 305 12.69 -14.92 -8.76
CA GLU A 305 11.71 -15.40 -7.78
C GLU A 305 11.99 -16.85 -7.36
N SER A 306 12.19 -17.73 -8.34
CA SER A 306 12.44 -19.15 -8.08
C SER A 306 13.77 -19.36 -7.36
N ALA A 307 14.81 -18.60 -7.72
CA ALA A 307 16.11 -18.65 -7.07
C ALA A 307 16.06 -18.15 -5.62
N ALA A 308 15.38 -17.03 -5.37
CA ALA A 308 15.17 -16.46 -4.05
C ALA A 308 14.41 -17.45 -3.13
N ILE A 309 13.33 -18.05 -3.64
CA ILE A 309 12.58 -19.08 -2.91
C ILE A 309 13.47 -20.29 -2.59
N LEU A 310 14.26 -20.76 -3.56
CA LEU A 310 15.17 -21.89 -3.34
C LEU A 310 16.20 -21.60 -2.25
N ILE A 311 16.77 -20.39 -2.21
CA ILE A 311 17.71 -19.96 -1.16
C ILE A 311 17.06 -20.05 0.22
N MET A 312 15.83 -19.52 0.35
CA MET A 312 15.08 -19.53 1.62
C MET A 312 14.74 -20.96 2.06
N PHE A 313 14.34 -21.83 1.13
CA PHE A 313 14.08 -23.24 1.42
C PHE A 313 15.35 -23.96 1.90
N LYS A 314 16.49 -23.77 1.22
CA LYS A 314 17.76 -24.40 1.59
C LYS A 314 18.26 -23.99 2.97
N ARG A 315 18.07 -22.71 3.36
CA ARG A 315 18.55 -22.20 4.66
C ARG A 315 17.56 -22.40 5.81
N SER A 316 16.33 -22.84 5.54
CA SER A 316 15.26 -22.94 6.56
C SER A 316 15.67 -23.79 7.77
N VAL A 317 16.24 -24.97 7.53
CA VAL A 317 16.67 -25.90 8.58
C VAL A 317 17.82 -25.34 9.41
N SER A 318 18.88 -24.83 8.76
CA SER A 318 20.04 -24.31 9.48
C SER A 318 19.77 -22.98 10.20
N LYS A 319 18.91 -22.12 9.62
CA LYS A 319 18.60 -20.79 10.16
C LYS A 319 17.52 -20.81 11.23
N TYR A 320 16.52 -21.69 11.10
CA TYR A 320 15.32 -21.67 11.92
C TYR A 320 14.92 -23.03 12.50
N GLY A 321 15.53 -24.14 12.08
CA GLY A 321 15.18 -25.49 12.56
C GLY A 321 13.83 -26.00 12.05
N VAL A 322 13.32 -25.44 10.94
CA VAL A 322 12.03 -25.81 10.34
C VAL A 322 12.19 -26.21 8.88
N TYR A 323 11.24 -26.99 8.38
CA TYR A 323 11.11 -27.32 6.97
C TYR A 323 9.96 -26.51 6.37
N TYR A 324 10.25 -25.75 5.33
CA TYR A 324 9.18 -25.12 4.56
C TYR A 324 8.59 -26.13 3.58
N THR A 325 7.27 -26.24 3.57
CA THR A 325 6.57 -26.98 2.53
C THR A 325 5.69 -26.08 1.71
N LYS A 326 5.77 -26.30 0.40
CA LYS A 326 4.84 -25.69 -0.52
C LYS A 326 3.46 -26.23 -0.19
N LYS A 327 2.48 -25.34 -0.17
CA LYS A 327 1.07 -25.69 -0.05
C LYS A 327 0.73 -26.91 -0.94
N ARG A 328 0.19 -27.96 -0.30
CA ARG A 328 0.14 -29.38 -0.75
C ARG A 328 -0.41 -29.66 -2.16
N ASN A 329 -1.16 -28.75 -2.78
CA ASN A 329 -1.70 -28.98 -4.12
C ASN A 329 -0.97 -28.14 -5.17
N LYS A 330 -0.28 -28.83 -6.09
CA LYS A 330 0.34 -28.24 -7.30
C LYS A 330 -0.65 -27.47 -8.21
N LYS A 331 -1.96 -27.54 -7.91
CA LYS A 331 -3.05 -26.84 -8.60
C LYS A 331 -3.93 -25.98 -7.68
N ASN A 332 -3.51 -25.65 -6.46
CA ASN A 332 -4.33 -24.75 -5.63
C ASN A 332 -4.40 -23.35 -6.26
N GLU A 333 -5.60 -22.89 -6.53
CA GLU A 333 -5.90 -21.59 -7.15
C GLU A 333 -6.37 -20.60 -6.08
N ASP A 334 -6.03 -19.32 -6.24
CA ASP A 334 -6.53 -18.26 -5.36
C ASP A 334 -8.06 -18.16 -5.47
N LEU A 335 -8.75 -18.17 -4.32
CA LEU A 335 -10.22 -18.11 -4.27
C LEU A 335 -10.78 -16.88 -4.98
N ASN A 336 -10.12 -15.72 -4.86
CA ASN A 336 -10.60 -14.50 -5.48
C ASN A 336 -10.43 -14.58 -7.01
N HIS A 337 -9.30 -15.10 -7.49
CA HIS A 337 -9.06 -15.37 -8.91
C HIS A 337 -10.09 -16.37 -9.47
N PHE A 338 -10.31 -17.48 -8.77
CA PHE A 338 -11.28 -18.49 -9.18
C PHE A 338 -12.71 -17.94 -9.22
N SER A 339 -13.11 -17.13 -8.23
CA SER A 339 -14.41 -16.44 -8.26
C SER A 339 -14.51 -15.44 -9.44
N LYS A 340 -13.42 -14.74 -9.78
CA LYS A 340 -13.39 -13.83 -10.94
C LYS A 340 -13.57 -14.60 -12.25
N ARG A 341 -13.17 -15.88 -12.34
CA ARG A 341 -13.46 -16.73 -13.50
C ARG A 341 -14.96 -16.98 -13.67
N MET A 342 -15.72 -17.16 -12.59
CA MET A 342 -17.19 -17.24 -12.64
C MET A 342 -17.76 -15.95 -13.25
N LYS A 343 -17.34 -14.78 -12.75
CA LYS A 343 -17.76 -13.49 -13.32
C LYS A 343 -17.42 -13.38 -14.81
N ARG A 344 -16.16 -13.65 -15.20
CA ARG A 344 -15.70 -13.56 -16.60
C ARG A 344 -16.42 -14.54 -17.52
N GLY A 345 -16.71 -15.75 -17.04
CA GLY A 345 -17.48 -16.76 -17.78
C GLY A 345 -18.89 -16.27 -18.07
N LEU A 346 -19.58 -15.75 -17.06
CA LEU A 346 -20.93 -15.18 -17.20
C LEU A 346 -20.94 -13.92 -18.09
N GLU A 347 -19.95 -13.03 -17.96
CA GLU A 347 -19.79 -11.87 -18.85
C GLU A 347 -19.54 -12.29 -20.31
N THR A 348 -18.81 -13.38 -20.53
CA THR A 348 -18.57 -13.95 -21.86
C THR A 348 -19.86 -14.50 -22.46
N VAL A 349 -20.64 -15.26 -21.68
CA VAL A 349 -21.97 -15.75 -22.11
C VAL A 349 -22.89 -14.57 -22.45
N LYS A 350 -22.92 -13.54 -21.60
CA LYS A 350 -23.70 -12.31 -21.83
C LYS A 350 -23.29 -11.61 -23.13
N ARG A 351 -21.99 -11.50 -23.41
CA ARG A 351 -21.48 -10.91 -24.65
C ARG A 351 -21.85 -11.74 -25.89
N GLN A 352 -21.70 -13.05 -25.82
CA GLN A 352 -22.02 -13.97 -26.92
C GLN A 352 -23.52 -13.97 -27.29
N HIS A 353 -24.39 -13.76 -26.32
CA HIS A 353 -25.85 -13.77 -26.50
C HIS A 353 -26.49 -12.38 -26.46
N GLY A 354 -25.70 -11.30 -26.37
CA GLY A 354 -26.20 -9.94 -26.16
C GLY A 354 -27.13 -9.43 -27.26
N ARG A 355 -26.90 -9.87 -28.51
CA ARG A 355 -27.71 -9.53 -29.69
C ARG A 355 -28.65 -10.65 -30.14
N LYS A 356 -28.60 -11.82 -29.50
CA LYS A 356 -29.40 -12.99 -29.87
C LYS A 356 -30.63 -13.09 -28.97
N LYS A 357 -31.79 -13.36 -29.56
CA LYS A 357 -32.97 -13.78 -28.82
C LYS A 357 -32.77 -15.22 -28.37
N LEU A 358 -33.05 -15.50 -27.10
CA LEU A 358 -33.06 -16.84 -26.54
C LEU A 358 -34.37 -17.54 -26.95
N SER A 359 -34.57 -18.79 -26.53
CA SER A 359 -35.75 -19.59 -26.90
C SER A 359 -37.08 -18.98 -26.47
N ASP A 360 -37.08 -18.02 -25.53
CA ASP A 360 -38.24 -17.24 -25.11
C ASP A 360 -38.42 -15.91 -25.86
N GLY A 361 -37.70 -15.71 -26.98
CA GLY A 361 -37.79 -14.51 -27.81
C GLY A 361 -37.17 -13.25 -27.19
N LYS A 362 -36.58 -13.34 -26.00
CA LYS A 362 -35.99 -12.23 -25.25
C LYS A 362 -34.46 -12.27 -25.25
N THR A 363 -33.82 -11.12 -25.07
CA THR A 363 -32.35 -11.04 -24.99
C THR A 363 -31.82 -11.61 -23.66
N ILE A 364 -30.52 -11.86 -23.55
CA ILE A 364 -29.93 -12.43 -22.32
C ILE A 364 -29.89 -11.44 -21.13
N GLY A 365 -30.02 -10.15 -21.38
CA GLY A 365 -30.03 -9.08 -20.37
C GLY A 365 -31.44 -8.62 -19.98
N GLY A 366 -31.55 -7.82 -18.91
CA GLY A 366 -32.82 -7.26 -18.43
C GLY A 366 -33.26 -7.78 -17.06
N LYS A 367 -34.45 -7.34 -16.61
CA LYS A 367 -35.07 -7.72 -15.33
C LYS A 367 -35.26 -9.24 -15.25
N ASN A 368 -34.89 -9.85 -14.12
CA ASN A 368 -34.89 -11.30 -13.89
C ASN A 368 -34.04 -12.14 -14.89
N ARG A 369 -33.04 -11.50 -15.54
CA ARG A 369 -32.09 -12.16 -16.46
C ARG A 369 -30.64 -11.90 -16.05
N LEU A 370 -29.68 -12.14 -16.95
CA LEU A 370 -28.25 -12.02 -16.68
C LEU A 370 -27.78 -10.55 -16.67
N SER A 371 -28.28 -9.78 -15.71
CA SER A 371 -27.86 -8.41 -15.44
C SER A 371 -26.46 -8.36 -14.79
N VAL A 372 -25.81 -7.19 -14.84
CA VAL A 372 -24.51 -6.98 -14.16
C VAL A 372 -24.62 -7.29 -12.66
N HIS A 373 -25.72 -6.89 -12.04
CA HIS A 373 -26.03 -7.19 -10.64
C HIS A 373 -26.11 -8.68 -10.37
N ASN A 374 -26.82 -9.45 -11.20
CA ASN A 374 -26.94 -10.90 -11.04
C ASN A 374 -25.60 -11.62 -11.24
N ILE A 375 -24.76 -11.19 -12.18
CA ILE A 375 -23.40 -11.71 -12.36
C ILE A 375 -22.56 -11.51 -11.09
N LEU A 376 -22.55 -10.29 -10.53
CA LEU A 376 -21.81 -10.01 -9.30
C LEU A 376 -22.37 -10.79 -8.11
N ARG A 377 -23.69 -10.93 -8.01
CA ARG A 377 -24.37 -11.73 -6.98
C ARG A 377 -23.98 -13.20 -7.07
N LEU A 378 -23.93 -13.80 -8.26
CA LEU A 378 -23.48 -15.18 -8.46
C LEU A 378 -22.00 -15.35 -8.08
N GLN A 379 -21.12 -14.45 -8.53
CA GLN A 379 -19.71 -14.46 -8.15
C GLN A 379 -19.53 -14.41 -6.62
N MET A 380 -20.18 -13.46 -5.94
CA MET A 380 -20.03 -13.28 -4.50
C MET A 380 -20.56 -14.49 -3.71
N THR A 381 -21.69 -15.05 -4.15
CA THR A 381 -22.28 -16.25 -3.52
C THR A 381 -21.36 -17.45 -3.71
N PHE A 382 -20.77 -17.60 -4.89
CA PHE A 382 -19.79 -18.65 -5.18
C PHE A 382 -18.55 -18.51 -4.29
N ALA A 383 -17.99 -17.30 -4.17
CA ALA A 383 -16.87 -17.03 -3.26
C ALA A 383 -17.21 -17.32 -1.79
N SER A 384 -18.41 -16.95 -1.33
CA SER A 384 -18.88 -17.24 0.04
C SER A 384 -19.02 -18.74 0.28
N THR A 385 -19.55 -19.48 -0.70
CA THR A 385 -19.70 -20.94 -0.64
C THR A 385 -18.36 -21.65 -0.50
N ILE A 386 -17.34 -21.22 -1.24
CA ILE A 386 -15.97 -21.74 -1.10
C ILE A 386 -15.44 -21.51 0.31
N ARG A 387 -15.64 -20.32 0.90
CA ARG A 387 -15.16 -20.02 2.26
C ARG A 387 -15.86 -20.86 3.33
N LYS A 388 -17.17 -21.10 3.17
CA LYS A 388 -17.97 -21.88 4.13
C LYS A 388 -17.69 -23.37 4.07
N SER A 389 -17.31 -23.88 2.90
CA SER A 389 -17.07 -25.31 2.65
C SER A 389 -15.57 -25.66 2.73
N LYS A 390 -14.81 -24.92 3.54
CA LYS A 390 -13.36 -25.06 3.61
C LYS A 390 -12.98 -26.48 4.06
N HIS A 391 -12.04 -27.10 3.36
CA HIS A 391 -11.57 -28.48 3.60
C HIS A 391 -12.60 -29.59 3.35
N ASP A 392 -13.79 -29.27 2.84
CA ASP A 392 -14.82 -30.26 2.48
C ASP A 392 -15.22 -30.11 1.00
N LEU A 393 -14.67 -31.01 0.17
CA LEU A 393 -14.91 -31.00 -1.27
C LEU A 393 -16.36 -31.40 -1.63
N ASP A 394 -16.99 -32.27 -0.85
CA ASP A 394 -18.35 -32.72 -1.10
C ASP A 394 -19.37 -31.64 -0.79
N LEU A 395 -19.19 -30.98 0.36
CA LEU A 395 -19.99 -29.82 0.74
C LEU A 395 -19.79 -28.68 -0.26
N LEU A 396 -18.55 -28.44 -0.70
CA LEU A 396 -18.26 -27.42 -1.71
C LEU A 396 -18.93 -27.74 -3.05
N PHE A 397 -18.88 -28.99 -3.50
CA PHE A 397 -19.53 -29.43 -4.72
C PHE A 397 -21.05 -29.23 -4.65
N LYS A 398 -21.69 -29.72 -3.58
CA LYS A 398 -23.13 -29.56 -3.35
C LYS A 398 -23.53 -28.09 -3.27
N GLY A 399 -22.83 -27.30 -2.47
CA GLY A 399 -23.09 -25.87 -2.30
C GLY A 399 -22.90 -25.07 -3.59
N SER A 400 -21.90 -25.41 -4.40
CA SER A 400 -21.64 -24.74 -5.68
C SER A 400 -22.79 -24.96 -6.68
N TRP A 401 -23.28 -26.20 -6.77
CA TRP A 401 -24.43 -26.53 -7.61
C TRP A 401 -25.75 -26.01 -7.04
N ALA A 402 -25.88 -25.91 -5.72
CA ALA A 402 -27.04 -25.29 -5.07
C ALA A 402 -27.25 -23.85 -5.54
N ILE A 403 -26.19 -23.09 -5.84
CA ILE A 403 -26.31 -21.73 -6.40
C ILE A 403 -27.07 -21.73 -7.74
N TYR A 404 -26.74 -22.67 -8.63
CA TYR A 404 -27.40 -22.81 -9.92
C TYR A 404 -28.86 -23.24 -9.75
N TRP A 405 -29.08 -24.30 -8.97
CA TRP A 405 -30.41 -24.84 -8.75
C TRP A 405 -31.33 -23.86 -8.04
N HIS A 406 -30.85 -23.11 -7.04
CA HIS A 406 -31.64 -22.08 -6.37
C HIS A 406 -32.10 -20.94 -7.29
N LYS A 407 -31.50 -20.79 -8.49
CA LYS A 407 -31.99 -19.88 -9.53
C LYS A 407 -32.97 -20.52 -10.51
N TYR A 408 -33.04 -21.85 -10.53
CA TYR A 408 -33.89 -22.67 -11.39
C TYR A 408 -35.27 -22.95 -10.80
N LEU A 409 -35.37 -23.08 -9.47
CA LEU A 409 -36.60 -23.50 -8.79
C LEU A 409 -37.74 -22.49 -8.93
N THR A 410 -38.96 -23.01 -9.01
CA THR A 410 -40.22 -22.28 -9.07
C THR A 410 -41.12 -22.70 -7.92
N ASN A 411 -42.22 -21.97 -7.67
CA ASN A 411 -43.20 -22.37 -6.65
C ASN A 411 -43.77 -23.77 -6.92
N ASP A 412 -43.94 -24.11 -8.21
CA ASP A 412 -44.44 -25.43 -8.64
C ASP A 412 -43.37 -26.54 -8.57
N ASP A 413 -42.09 -26.18 -8.43
CA ASP A 413 -40.98 -27.14 -8.39
C ASP A 413 -39.89 -26.69 -7.37
N PRO A 414 -40.16 -26.77 -6.06
CA PRO A 414 -39.28 -26.26 -5.01
C PRO A 414 -38.27 -27.34 -4.53
N ARG A 415 -37.50 -27.93 -5.45
CA ARG A 415 -36.46 -28.94 -5.14
C ARG A 415 -35.19 -28.33 -4.53
N HIS A 416 -35.19 -28.15 -3.21
CA HIS A 416 -34.07 -27.57 -2.45
C HIS A 416 -33.09 -28.61 -1.88
N ASP A 417 -32.97 -29.79 -2.50
CA ASP A 417 -32.21 -30.96 -2.00
C ASP A 417 -30.72 -30.69 -1.70
N TYR A 418 -30.14 -29.69 -2.36
CA TYR A 418 -28.74 -29.29 -2.19
C TYR A 418 -28.54 -28.11 -1.24
N CYS A 419 -29.63 -27.56 -0.68
CA CYS A 419 -29.59 -26.35 0.14
C CYS A 419 -29.54 -26.65 1.64
N SER A 420 -28.80 -25.82 2.38
CA SER A 420 -28.87 -25.80 3.86
C SER A 420 -29.94 -24.82 4.35
N ILE A 421 -30.55 -25.12 5.50
CA ILE A 421 -31.54 -24.25 6.15
C ILE A 421 -31.00 -22.86 6.48
N ASP A 422 -29.71 -22.73 6.81
CA ASP A 422 -29.11 -21.44 7.18
C ASP A 422 -29.00 -20.44 6.01
N TRP A 423 -29.06 -20.95 4.78
CA TRP A 423 -28.89 -20.15 3.56
C TRP A 423 -30.18 -20.03 2.75
N CYS A 424 -30.97 -21.10 2.66
CA CYS A 424 -32.14 -21.14 1.81
C CYS A 424 -33.37 -20.52 2.49
N GLY A 425 -33.90 -19.45 1.89
CA GLY A 425 -35.10 -18.77 2.39
C GLY A 425 -36.34 -19.67 2.40
N TYR A 426 -36.46 -20.58 1.43
CA TYR A 426 -37.56 -21.55 1.40
C TYR A 426 -37.49 -22.54 2.56
N LEU A 427 -36.32 -23.14 2.83
CA LEU A 427 -36.17 -24.05 3.97
C LEU A 427 -36.38 -23.34 5.32
N LYS A 428 -35.99 -22.05 5.43
CA LYS A 428 -36.34 -21.23 6.60
C LYS A 428 -37.83 -21.00 6.69
N SER A 429 -38.49 -20.73 5.58
CA SER A 429 -39.94 -20.51 5.55
C SER A 429 -40.74 -21.74 5.96
N ILE A 430 -40.26 -22.95 5.63
CA ILE A 430 -40.85 -24.21 6.13
C ILE A 430 -40.70 -24.30 7.65
N ARG A 431 -39.52 -24.01 8.19
CA ARG A 431 -39.26 -24.04 9.65
C ARG A 431 -40.09 -22.99 10.40
N ASP A 432 -40.10 -21.77 9.88
CA ASP A 432 -40.71 -20.59 10.51
C ASP A 432 -42.21 -20.45 10.17
N LYS A 433 -42.74 -21.34 9.31
CA LYS A 433 -44.13 -21.38 8.83
C LYS A 433 -44.59 -20.06 8.19
N THR A 434 -43.71 -19.42 7.45
CA THR A 434 -44.00 -18.18 6.71
C THR A 434 -44.21 -18.47 5.22
N PRO A 435 -45.03 -17.69 4.49
CA PRO A 435 -45.11 -17.83 3.03
C PRO A 435 -43.76 -17.50 2.37
N TYR A 436 -43.44 -18.19 1.27
CA TYR A 436 -42.23 -17.96 0.47
C TYR A 436 -42.54 -18.02 -1.02
N ASP A 437 -42.03 -17.03 -1.76
CA ASP A 437 -42.24 -16.93 -3.20
C ASP A 437 -40.92 -16.98 -3.97
N HIS A 438 -40.78 -17.99 -4.82
CA HIS A 438 -39.62 -18.23 -5.67
C HIS A 438 -39.55 -17.26 -6.86
N THR A 439 -40.64 -16.58 -7.24
CA THR A 439 -40.67 -15.70 -8.42
C THR A 439 -39.77 -14.47 -8.28
N SER A 440 -39.52 -14.03 -7.04
CA SER A 440 -38.73 -12.85 -6.70
C SER A 440 -37.21 -13.00 -6.98
N HIS A 441 -36.71 -14.23 -7.13
CA HIS A 441 -35.27 -14.51 -7.12
C HIS A 441 -34.77 -15.45 -8.22
N GLY A 442 -35.64 -16.02 -9.05
CA GLY A 442 -35.30 -16.90 -10.16
C GLY A 442 -34.66 -16.19 -11.35
N LEU A 443 -33.96 -16.96 -12.19
CA LEU A 443 -33.57 -16.55 -13.55
C LEU A 443 -34.42 -17.33 -14.55
N SER A 444 -34.70 -16.75 -15.73
CA SER A 444 -35.46 -17.49 -16.76
C SER A 444 -34.71 -18.76 -17.21
N ARG A 445 -35.45 -19.83 -17.53
CA ARG A 445 -34.88 -21.11 -17.99
C ARG A 445 -33.90 -20.94 -19.16
N PRO A 446 -34.21 -20.15 -20.21
CA PRO A 446 -33.27 -19.96 -21.31
C PRO A 446 -31.96 -19.28 -20.89
N VAL A 447 -31.98 -18.42 -19.87
CA VAL A 447 -30.75 -17.82 -19.30
C VAL A 447 -29.95 -18.86 -18.51
N LEU A 448 -30.63 -19.72 -17.73
CA LEU A 448 -29.99 -20.78 -16.97
C LEU A 448 -29.33 -21.82 -17.86
N ASP A 449 -29.96 -22.19 -18.96
CA ASP A 449 -29.39 -23.09 -19.96
C ASP A 449 -28.13 -22.47 -20.59
N ALA A 450 -28.19 -21.18 -20.92
CA ALA A 450 -27.04 -20.46 -21.49
C ALA A 450 -25.84 -20.35 -20.52
N ILE A 451 -26.06 -20.24 -19.20
CA ILE A 451 -24.97 -20.13 -18.22
C ILE A 451 -24.51 -21.48 -17.64
N LYS A 452 -25.29 -22.56 -17.79
CA LYS A 452 -24.95 -23.91 -17.30
C LYS A 452 -23.55 -24.38 -17.70
N PRO A 453 -23.03 -24.12 -18.92
CA PRO A 453 -21.66 -24.48 -19.29
C PRO A 453 -20.59 -23.85 -18.39
N VAL A 454 -20.82 -22.63 -17.88
CA VAL A 454 -19.90 -21.97 -16.93
C VAL A 454 -19.86 -22.73 -15.61
N PHE A 455 -21.02 -23.18 -15.12
CA PHE A 455 -21.13 -24.00 -13.91
C PHE A 455 -20.51 -25.39 -14.11
N ASN A 456 -20.75 -26.05 -15.25
CA ASN A 456 -20.11 -27.34 -15.56
C ASN A 456 -18.58 -27.25 -15.50
N ASN A 457 -17.98 -26.17 -16.03
CA ASN A 457 -16.53 -25.98 -16.04
C ASN A 457 -15.97 -25.69 -14.63
N LEU A 458 -16.59 -24.76 -13.91
CA LEU A 458 -16.06 -24.26 -12.63
C LEU A 458 -16.49 -25.08 -11.41
N CYS A 459 -17.62 -25.77 -11.48
CA CYS A 459 -18.18 -26.57 -10.36
C CYS A 459 -17.92 -28.07 -10.51
N SER A 460 -16.99 -28.47 -11.38
CA SER A 460 -16.49 -29.85 -11.42
C SER A 460 -15.66 -30.16 -10.16
N ARG A 461 -15.61 -31.43 -9.74
CA ARG A 461 -14.81 -31.82 -8.56
C ARG A 461 -13.33 -31.49 -8.73
N GLU A 462 -12.80 -31.66 -9.94
CA GLU A 462 -11.41 -31.34 -10.30
C GLU A 462 -11.14 -29.83 -10.23
N SER A 463 -12.14 -29.01 -10.58
CA SER A 463 -12.06 -27.55 -10.48
C SER A 463 -12.17 -27.06 -9.04
N LEU A 464 -13.09 -27.63 -8.27
CA LEU A 464 -13.32 -27.25 -6.87
C LEU A 464 -12.22 -27.75 -5.93
N ALA A 465 -11.60 -28.90 -6.21
CA ALA A 465 -10.44 -29.40 -5.46
C ALA A 465 -9.26 -28.41 -5.44
N ARG A 466 -9.17 -27.52 -6.44
CA ARG A 466 -8.17 -26.45 -6.50
C ARG A 466 -8.42 -25.30 -5.53
N VAL A 467 -9.64 -25.17 -5.00
CA VAL A 467 -10.05 -24.04 -4.15
C VAL A 467 -10.67 -24.45 -2.83
N VAL A 468 -10.72 -25.77 -2.53
CA VAL A 468 -11.32 -26.31 -1.30
C VAL A 468 -10.67 -25.77 -0.02
N ASP A 469 -9.40 -25.39 -0.06
CA ASP A 469 -8.70 -24.76 1.07
C ASP A 469 -9.05 -23.27 1.26
N ALA A 470 -9.91 -22.72 0.39
CA ALA A 470 -10.38 -21.34 0.39
C ALA A 470 -9.28 -20.27 0.51
N SER A 471 -8.09 -20.55 -0.02
CA SER A 471 -6.91 -19.73 0.27
C SER A 471 -6.84 -18.49 -0.60
N THR A 472 -6.17 -17.46 -0.07
CA THR A 472 -6.06 -16.15 -0.73
C THR A 472 -4.60 -15.70 -0.80
N GLN A 473 -4.22 -15.05 -1.90
CA GLN A 473 -2.95 -14.31 -2.04
C GLN A 473 -2.97 -12.95 -1.33
N ASN A 474 -4.08 -12.59 -0.68
CA ASN A 474 -4.25 -11.33 0.03
C ASN A 474 -3.10 -10.99 1.01
N PRO A 475 -2.50 -11.95 1.76
CA PRO A 475 -1.35 -11.64 2.60
C PRO A 475 -0.12 -11.18 1.81
N ASN A 476 0.19 -11.84 0.68
CA ASN A 476 1.29 -11.43 -0.20
C ASN A 476 1.01 -10.06 -0.80
N GLU A 477 -0.20 -9.82 -1.31
CA GLU A 477 -0.60 -8.52 -1.88
C GLU A 477 -0.53 -7.40 -0.83
N GLY A 478 -0.91 -7.69 0.42
CA GLY A 478 -0.81 -6.76 1.55
C GLY A 478 0.65 -6.44 1.88
N PHE A 479 1.50 -7.46 1.95
CA PHE A 479 2.94 -7.29 2.17
C PHE A 479 3.60 -6.48 1.04
N HIS A 480 3.33 -6.82 -0.21
CA HIS A 480 3.90 -6.11 -1.35
C HIS A 480 3.47 -4.64 -1.38
N SER A 481 2.22 -4.35 -0.97
CA SER A 481 1.72 -2.98 -0.87
C SER A 481 2.55 -2.15 0.12
N LEU A 482 3.00 -2.72 1.24
CA LEU A 482 3.91 -2.06 2.16
C LEU A 482 5.28 -1.78 1.51
N VAL A 483 5.84 -2.76 0.81
CA VAL A 483 7.11 -2.58 0.07
C VAL A 483 6.98 -1.44 -0.92
N TRP A 484 5.91 -1.42 -1.73
CA TRP A 484 5.73 -0.39 -2.76
C TRP A 484 5.33 0.98 -2.22
N LEU A 485 4.83 1.05 -0.97
CA LEU A 485 4.66 2.31 -0.26
C LEU A 485 6.01 2.99 -0.01
N MET A 486 7.05 2.21 0.30
CA MET A 486 8.41 2.68 0.60
C MET A 486 9.33 2.71 -0.63
N SER A 487 9.14 1.81 -1.59
CA SER A 487 9.84 1.74 -2.89
C SER A 487 8.84 1.68 -4.06
N PRO A 488 8.32 2.84 -4.52
CA PRO A 488 7.29 2.87 -5.56
C PRO A 488 7.76 2.36 -6.92
N LYS A 489 6.91 1.55 -7.58
CA LYS A 489 7.25 0.88 -8.85
C LYS A 489 7.62 1.77 -10.04
N HIS A 490 7.25 3.04 -10.00
CA HIS A 490 7.45 3.98 -11.11
C HIS A 490 8.75 4.79 -10.96
N LYS A 491 9.54 4.53 -9.91
CA LYS A 491 10.82 5.19 -9.67
C LYS A 491 11.91 4.14 -9.51
N ALA A 492 13.05 4.33 -10.15
CA ALA A 492 14.20 3.46 -9.92
C ALA A 492 14.70 3.64 -8.47
N SER A 493 15.10 2.53 -7.84
CA SER A 493 15.72 2.52 -6.51
C SER A 493 17.09 1.83 -6.57
N SER A 494 18.02 2.17 -5.69
CA SER A 494 19.23 1.36 -5.49
C SER A 494 18.92 0.06 -4.76
N GLY A 495 19.80 -0.93 -4.84
CA GLY A 495 19.66 -2.21 -4.13
C GLY A 495 19.51 -2.00 -2.62
N THR A 496 20.41 -1.20 -2.02
CA THR A 496 20.33 -0.81 -0.60
C THR A 496 18.94 -0.25 -0.23
N THR A 497 18.38 0.64 -1.07
CA THR A 497 17.08 1.27 -0.79
C THR A 497 15.95 0.25 -0.83
N PHE A 498 15.94 -0.58 -1.86
CA PHE A 498 14.92 -1.60 -2.04
C PHE A 498 14.98 -2.62 -0.90
N GLU A 499 16.18 -2.98 -0.45
CA GLU A 499 16.37 -3.89 0.66
C GLU A 499 15.95 -3.29 2.02
N ILE A 500 16.21 -1.99 2.27
CA ILE A 500 15.66 -1.27 3.44
C ILE A 500 14.13 -1.32 3.41
N ALA A 501 13.51 -1.03 2.26
CA ALA A 501 12.06 -1.07 2.11
C ALA A 501 11.48 -2.47 2.38
N CYS A 502 12.13 -3.52 1.89
CA CYS A 502 11.77 -4.91 2.18
C CYS A 502 11.86 -5.21 3.68
N CYS A 503 12.97 -4.82 4.32
CA CYS A 503 13.19 -5.04 5.74
C CYS A 503 12.15 -4.33 6.62
N LEU A 504 11.91 -3.03 6.36
CA LEU A 504 10.88 -2.26 7.08
C LEU A 504 9.48 -2.84 6.86
N ALA A 505 9.17 -3.30 5.63
CA ALA A 505 7.90 -3.94 5.34
C ALA A 505 7.69 -5.23 6.15
N VAL A 506 8.76 -6.03 6.34
CA VAL A 506 8.68 -7.25 7.17
C VAL A 506 8.35 -6.90 8.62
N ILE A 507 9.06 -5.93 9.19
CA ILE A 507 8.83 -5.48 10.57
C ILE A 507 7.38 -4.99 10.74
N ILE A 508 6.91 -4.11 9.84
CA ILE A 508 5.55 -3.56 9.88
C ILE A 508 4.50 -4.66 9.73
N PHE A 509 4.70 -5.60 8.80
CA PHE A 509 3.75 -6.67 8.53
C PHE A 509 3.64 -7.62 9.74
N ASN A 510 4.78 -8.05 10.29
CA ASN A 510 4.86 -9.04 11.36
C ASN A 510 4.52 -8.48 12.74
N ASP A 511 5.02 -7.28 13.06
CA ASP A 511 5.03 -6.73 14.43
C ASP A 511 4.33 -5.36 14.53
N GLY A 512 3.97 -4.73 13.42
CA GLY A 512 3.31 -3.41 13.39
C GLY A 512 4.29 -2.23 13.33
N TYR A 513 3.74 -1.03 13.19
CA TYR A 513 4.49 0.23 13.17
C TYR A 513 5.14 0.53 14.53
N PHE A 514 4.52 0.15 15.65
CA PHE A 514 5.09 0.37 16.97
C PHE A 514 6.44 -0.32 17.17
N ALA A 515 6.67 -1.47 16.52
CA ALA A 515 7.94 -2.18 16.55
C ALA A 515 9.09 -1.38 15.89
N LEU A 516 8.77 -0.44 15.00
CA LEU A 516 9.78 0.48 14.45
C LEU A 516 10.33 1.44 15.50
N GLY A 517 9.67 1.58 16.65
CA GLY A 517 10.19 2.36 17.77
C GLY A 517 11.58 1.88 18.24
N ASP A 518 11.86 0.58 18.16
CA ASP A 518 13.14 0.04 18.61
C ASP A 518 14.31 0.49 17.72
N ILE A 519 14.04 0.76 16.45
CA ILE A 519 15.01 1.39 15.53
C ILE A 519 15.41 2.77 16.05
N PHE A 520 14.45 3.57 16.52
CA PHE A 520 14.75 4.89 17.10
C PHE A 520 15.48 4.77 18.44
N ASN A 521 15.12 3.82 19.30
CA ASN A 521 15.88 3.58 20.55
C ASN A 521 17.37 3.32 20.28
N ILE A 522 17.69 2.52 19.25
CA ILE A 522 19.09 2.22 18.93
C ILE A 522 19.77 3.40 18.22
N MET A 523 19.14 4.00 17.21
CA MET A 523 19.81 5.03 16.40
C MET A 523 19.84 6.40 17.07
N CYS A 524 18.84 6.72 17.87
CA CYS A 524 18.68 8.01 18.54
C CYS A 524 19.01 7.95 20.04
N GLY A 525 19.11 6.76 20.62
CA GLY A 525 19.21 6.55 22.07
C GLY A 525 17.85 6.57 22.80
N TYR A 526 16.78 6.98 22.11
CA TYR A 526 15.41 7.03 22.64
C TYR A 526 14.37 7.15 21.51
N ARG A 527 13.15 6.65 21.75
CA ARG A 527 12.02 6.78 20.80
C ARG A 527 11.51 8.21 20.64
N GLY A 528 11.26 8.91 21.74
CA GLY A 528 10.65 10.24 21.75
C GLY A 528 9.11 10.18 21.71
N TYR A 529 8.47 11.13 22.40
CA TYR A 529 7.02 11.14 22.61
C TYR A 529 6.22 11.17 21.29
N TYR A 530 6.55 12.12 20.41
CA TYR A 530 5.82 12.29 19.13
C TYR A 530 6.03 11.11 18.18
N THR A 531 7.18 10.42 18.25
CA THR A 531 7.41 9.18 17.50
C THR A 531 6.49 8.07 17.99
N ASP A 532 6.38 7.86 19.31
CA ASP A 532 5.47 6.85 19.88
C ASP A 532 4.01 7.14 19.50
N GLN A 533 3.56 8.39 19.61
CA GLN A 533 2.21 8.79 19.21
C GLN A 533 1.95 8.51 17.71
N ALA A 534 2.91 8.83 16.84
CA ALA A 534 2.80 8.56 15.41
C ALA A 534 2.71 7.05 15.11
N MET A 535 3.56 6.23 15.73
CA MET A 535 3.56 4.79 15.49
C MET A 535 2.26 4.13 15.97
N VAL A 536 1.75 4.53 17.14
CA VAL A 536 0.43 4.07 17.64
C VAL A 536 -0.69 4.50 16.69
N HIS A 537 -0.65 5.74 16.19
CA HIS A 537 -1.63 6.23 15.23
C HIS A 537 -1.61 5.42 13.92
N PHE A 538 -0.43 5.08 13.41
CA PHE A 538 -0.29 4.27 12.20
C PHE A 538 -0.81 2.84 12.40
N ASP A 539 -0.52 2.19 13.53
CA ASP A 539 -1.07 0.88 13.85
C ASP A 539 -2.59 0.89 14.00
N ASN A 540 -3.14 1.89 14.69
CA ASN A 540 -4.58 2.06 14.81
C ASN A 540 -5.24 2.28 13.45
N SER A 541 -4.62 3.07 12.56
CA SER A 541 -5.11 3.31 11.21
C SER A 541 -5.10 2.04 10.35
N ARG A 542 -4.06 1.20 10.50
CA ARG A 542 -3.97 -0.11 9.86
C ARG A 542 -5.11 -1.03 10.33
N LEU A 543 -5.28 -1.21 11.64
CA LEU A 543 -6.33 -2.05 12.23
C LEU A 543 -7.74 -1.55 11.87
N HIS A 544 -7.93 -0.23 11.83
CA HIS A 544 -9.20 0.38 11.46
C HIS A 544 -9.52 0.19 9.97
N THR A 545 -8.51 0.23 9.10
CA THR A 545 -8.68 -0.07 7.67
C THR A 545 -9.05 -1.53 7.46
N GLU A 546 -8.38 -2.46 8.14
CA GLU A 546 -8.73 -3.89 8.15
C GLU A 546 -10.18 -4.09 8.64
N SER A 547 -10.57 -3.43 9.74
CA SER A 547 -11.92 -3.48 10.30
C SER A 547 -12.97 -2.88 9.35
N LYS A 548 -12.69 -1.72 8.72
CA LYS A 548 -13.57 -1.10 7.72
C LYS A 548 -13.75 -1.99 6.50
N GLU A 549 -12.69 -2.65 6.03
CA GLU A 549 -12.77 -3.53 4.89
C GLU A 549 -13.55 -4.81 5.21
N ASN A 550 -13.32 -5.39 6.39
CA ASN A 550 -14.11 -6.51 6.91
C ASN A 550 -15.58 -6.11 7.10
N ASN A 551 -15.85 -4.92 7.65
CA ASN A 551 -17.20 -4.38 7.80
C ASN A 551 -17.85 -4.03 6.46
N ARG A 552 -17.12 -3.58 5.44
CA ARG A 552 -17.64 -3.42 4.06
C ARG A 552 -17.98 -4.78 3.44
N LYS A 553 -17.14 -5.79 3.64
CA LYS A 553 -17.42 -7.18 3.21
C LYS A 553 -18.68 -7.71 3.91
N ARG A 554 -18.80 -7.50 5.22
CA ARG A 554 -19.98 -7.86 6.03
C ARG A 554 -21.23 -7.06 5.69
N ARG A 555 -21.16 -5.75 5.44
CA ARG A 555 -22.30 -4.92 5.01
C ARG A 555 -22.80 -5.32 3.63
N LYS A 556 -21.91 -5.62 2.68
CA LYS A 556 -22.31 -6.22 1.39
C LYS A 556 -22.97 -7.59 1.52
N GLU A 557 -22.72 -8.29 2.64
CA GLU A 557 -23.34 -9.57 2.98
C GLU A 557 -24.62 -9.40 3.82
N ALA A 558 -24.73 -8.32 4.62
CA ALA A 558 -25.85 -7.98 5.49
C ALA A 558 -26.94 -7.12 4.83
N ASP A 559 -26.64 -6.33 3.79
CA ASP A 559 -27.62 -5.64 2.92
C ASP A 559 -28.43 -6.63 2.05
N ARG A 560 -28.51 -7.89 2.48
CA ARG A 560 -29.32 -8.96 1.92
C ARG A 560 -29.96 -9.74 3.07
N ILE A 561 -31.07 -9.21 3.61
CA ILE A 561 -32.26 -9.88 4.18
C ILE A 561 -33.24 -8.76 4.63
N PRO A 562 -34.55 -8.87 4.31
CA PRO A 562 -35.22 -8.33 3.12
C PRO A 562 -35.68 -6.84 3.25
N ILE A 563 -35.71 -6.11 2.14
CA ILE A 563 -36.55 -4.91 2.03
C ILE A 563 -37.98 -5.43 1.84
N GLN A 564 -38.84 -5.18 2.83
CA GLN A 564 -40.28 -5.13 2.65
C GLN A 564 -40.60 -4.07 1.59
N ASN A 565 -41.57 -4.40 0.75
CA ASN A 565 -42.21 -3.57 -0.28
C ASN A 565 -42.14 -2.07 0.00
N ASP A 566 -41.78 -1.30 -1.03
CA ASP A 566 -42.48 -0.08 -1.46
C ASP A 566 -41.81 0.43 -2.76
N ASP A 567 -42.55 0.24 -3.85
CA ASP A 567 -42.85 1.14 -4.96
C ASP A 567 -41.76 1.93 -5.73
N ASP A 568 -41.85 1.75 -7.05
CA ASP A 568 -41.75 2.73 -8.14
C ASP A 568 -40.51 3.63 -8.27
N GLU A 569 -39.67 3.29 -9.26
CA GLU A 569 -39.06 4.30 -10.14
C GLU A 569 -39.06 3.76 -11.58
N GLU A 570 -39.73 4.51 -12.46
CA GLU A 570 -39.84 4.29 -13.90
C GLU A 570 -38.47 4.42 -14.59
N ASP A 571 -37.97 3.34 -15.18
CA ASP A 571 -36.93 3.41 -16.20
C ASP A 571 -37.63 3.73 -17.55
N ASN A 572 -37.67 5.01 -17.91
CA ASN A 572 -38.03 5.47 -19.25
C ASN A 572 -36.92 5.12 -20.25
N ASP A 573 -37.07 3.99 -20.95
CA ASP A 573 -36.36 3.69 -22.19
C ASP A 573 -37.05 4.45 -23.35
N ALA A 574 -36.63 5.69 -23.61
CA ALA A 574 -37.02 6.40 -24.81
C ALA A 574 -36.19 5.91 -26.02
N ILE A 575 -36.84 5.09 -26.84
CA ILE A 575 -36.53 4.91 -28.26
C ILE A 575 -36.86 6.24 -28.97
N ILE A 576 -35.92 6.81 -29.70
CA ILE A 576 -36.21 7.73 -30.81
C ILE A 576 -35.67 7.07 -32.07
N ASP A 577 -36.56 6.36 -32.76
CA ASP A 577 -36.50 6.20 -34.20
C ASP A 577 -37.10 7.47 -34.83
N GLY A 578 -36.47 7.97 -35.87
CA GLY A 578 -36.97 9.06 -36.70
C GLY A 578 -36.27 9.03 -38.04
N ALA A 579 -36.88 8.33 -39.00
CA ALA A 579 -36.55 8.40 -40.41
C ALA A 579 -37.46 9.44 -41.12
N ASP A 580 -36.90 9.99 -42.19
CA ASP A 580 -37.52 10.53 -43.40
C ASP A 580 -37.79 12.03 -43.59
N GLN A 581 -37.57 12.39 -44.88
CA GLN A 581 -37.91 13.58 -45.68
C GLN A 581 -36.86 14.70 -45.66
N VAL A 582 -36.00 14.84 -46.70
CA VAL A 582 -36.25 15.17 -48.13
C VAL A 582 -37.02 16.46 -48.27
N ASP A 583 -36.31 17.53 -48.64
CA ASP A 583 -36.80 18.61 -49.50
C ASP A 583 -35.63 19.11 -50.36
N ASP A 584 -35.93 19.20 -51.65
CA ASP A 584 -35.08 19.50 -52.80
C ASP A 584 -34.79 20.99 -53.03
N ASP A 585 -33.78 21.23 -53.89
CA ASP A 585 -33.57 22.40 -54.78
C ASP A 585 -33.24 23.77 -54.15
N ASP A 586 -32.37 24.63 -54.69
CA ASP A 586 -31.82 24.76 -56.04
C ASP A 586 -30.54 25.67 -56.01
N LYS A 587 -29.62 25.41 -56.95
CA LYS A 587 -28.73 26.33 -57.72
C LYS A 587 -28.13 27.60 -57.07
N ASP A 588 -26.81 27.78 -57.15
CA ASP A 588 -26.16 28.36 -58.34
C ASP A 588 -24.63 28.59 -58.20
N THR A 589 -23.97 28.36 -59.34
CA THR A 589 -22.67 28.82 -59.88
C THR A 589 -21.82 29.87 -59.14
N ASN A 590 -20.50 29.67 -59.01
CA ASN A 590 -19.43 30.10 -59.96
C ASN A 590 -18.00 30.11 -59.30
N PRO A 591 -16.90 30.10 -60.09
CA PRO A 591 -15.54 29.75 -59.66
C PRO A 591 -14.47 30.86 -59.85
N VAL A 592 -13.21 30.53 -59.50
CA VAL A 592 -11.92 31.10 -59.97
C VAL A 592 -11.46 32.49 -59.46
N ASN A 593 -10.24 32.52 -58.88
CA ASN A 593 -9.06 33.39 -59.18
C ASN A 593 -8.17 33.52 -57.92
N LYS A 594 -6.85 33.25 -57.87
CA LYS A 594 -5.66 33.60 -58.68
C LYS A 594 -4.96 34.89 -58.17
N ALA A 595 -3.65 34.76 -57.90
CA ALA A 595 -2.61 35.81 -57.74
C ALA A 595 -2.70 36.66 -56.46
N THR A 596 -1.65 37.20 -55.83
CA THR A 596 -0.27 37.63 -56.21
C THR A 596 0.47 37.96 -54.89
N LEU A 597 1.73 37.54 -54.68
CA LEU A 597 3.01 38.28 -54.83
C LEU A 597 3.34 39.35 -53.76
N ASP A 598 4.57 39.21 -53.23
CA ASP A 598 5.57 40.22 -52.81
C ASP A 598 5.29 41.05 -51.52
N ASP A 599 6.25 41.41 -50.65
CA ASP A 599 7.71 41.58 -50.77
C ASP A 599 8.39 41.62 -49.36
N ASN A 600 9.67 41.23 -49.35
CA ASN A 600 10.83 41.72 -48.58
C ASN A 600 10.75 42.06 -47.08
N ASP A 601 11.63 41.42 -46.29
CA ASP A 601 12.77 42.18 -45.73
C ASP A 601 13.98 41.29 -45.39
N THR A 602 15.14 41.79 -45.80
CA THR A 602 16.48 41.21 -45.69
C THR A 602 17.13 41.50 -44.33
N THR A 603 17.89 40.56 -43.76
CA THR A 603 19.16 40.88 -43.08
C THR A 603 20.02 39.62 -42.94
N THR A 604 21.21 39.73 -43.50
CA THR A 604 22.35 38.80 -43.51
C THR A 604 23.12 38.87 -42.19
N ASP A 605 23.63 37.73 -41.69
CA ASP A 605 25.06 37.63 -41.33
C ASP A 605 25.56 36.18 -41.17
N SER A 606 26.42 35.82 -42.13
CA SER A 606 27.70 35.08 -42.07
C SER A 606 27.93 33.86 -41.14
N ASP A 607 28.11 32.71 -41.82
CA ASP A 607 29.29 31.82 -41.85
C ASP A 607 29.91 31.24 -40.56
N GLU A 608 29.91 29.91 -40.43
CA GLU A 608 31.08 29.06 -40.74
C GLU A 608 30.73 27.56 -40.58
N HIS A 609 30.80 26.82 -41.68
CA HIS A 609 30.83 25.36 -41.75
C HIS A 609 32.20 24.95 -42.31
N VAL A 610 32.88 23.99 -41.67
CA VAL A 610 33.94 23.19 -42.32
C VAL A 610 33.62 21.71 -42.10
N ASN A 611 33.62 21.00 -43.24
CA ASN A 611 33.43 19.58 -43.45
C ASN A 611 34.57 18.75 -42.85
N ASP A 612 34.33 17.44 -42.67
CA ASP A 612 35.12 16.45 -43.40
C ASP A 612 34.48 15.07 -43.36
N ASP A 613 34.25 14.56 -44.56
CA ASP A 613 33.92 13.17 -44.88
C ASP A 613 35.13 12.26 -44.62
N ASN A 614 34.86 11.01 -44.24
CA ASN A 614 35.69 9.90 -44.71
C ASN A 614 34.89 8.60 -44.74
N HIS A 615 34.58 8.17 -45.97
CA HIS A 615 34.21 6.82 -46.34
C HIS A 615 35.39 5.86 -46.16
N THR A 616 35.14 4.67 -45.63
CA THR A 616 35.89 3.48 -46.05
C THR A 616 34.95 2.29 -46.06
N THR A 617 34.72 1.78 -47.28
CA THR A 617 34.04 0.54 -47.60
C THR A 617 35.02 -0.62 -47.50
N SER A 618 34.59 -1.74 -46.90
CA SER A 618 34.99 -3.06 -47.38
C SER A 618 33.88 -4.07 -47.15
N SER A 619 33.66 -4.83 -48.19
CA SER A 619 32.52 -5.64 -48.58
C SER A 619 32.71 -7.14 -48.29
N ASN A 620 31.57 -7.84 -48.18
CA ASN A 620 31.32 -9.24 -48.58
C ASN A 620 31.88 -10.37 -47.68
N ASP A 621 31.21 -11.51 -47.46
CA ASP A 621 29.90 -12.02 -47.88
C ASP A 621 29.59 -13.35 -47.14
N GLU A 622 28.33 -13.78 -47.24
CA GLU A 622 27.76 -15.14 -47.08
C GLU A 622 27.60 -15.76 -45.66
N SER A 623 26.52 -16.49 -45.33
CA SER A 623 25.15 -16.67 -45.83
C SER A 623 24.41 -17.68 -44.90
N SER A 624 23.09 -17.78 -45.06
CA SER A 624 22.12 -18.79 -44.57
C SER A 624 21.45 -18.59 -43.20
N ASP A 625 20.27 -17.96 -43.26
CA ASP A 625 18.95 -18.55 -42.94
C ASP A 625 18.82 -19.48 -41.73
N ASP A 626 17.95 -19.11 -40.78
CA ASP A 626 16.92 -20.01 -40.25
C ASP A 626 15.85 -19.25 -39.40
N ASP A 627 14.69 -19.12 -40.03
CA ASP A 627 13.31 -19.30 -39.54
C ASP A 627 12.90 -18.85 -38.11
N TYR A 628 12.05 -17.82 -38.06
CA TYR A 628 11.32 -17.38 -36.86
C TYR A 628 10.14 -18.33 -36.55
N GLY A 629 10.42 -19.41 -35.83
CA GLY A 629 9.41 -20.33 -35.31
C GLY A 629 8.62 -19.78 -34.11
N TYR A 630 7.31 -19.63 -34.28
CA TYR A 630 6.31 -19.32 -33.24
C TYR A 630 6.38 -20.31 -32.04
N TYR A 631 6.53 -19.78 -30.82
CA TYR A 631 6.54 -20.57 -29.58
C TYR A 631 5.15 -21.17 -29.26
N ASN A 632 5.04 -22.49 -29.31
CA ASN A 632 3.83 -23.28 -29.00
C ASN A 632 3.80 -23.66 -27.49
N PRO A 633 2.77 -23.33 -26.70
CA PRO A 633 2.76 -23.49 -25.23
C PRO A 633 2.65 -24.93 -24.67
N LYS A 634 3.00 -25.98 -25.43
CA LYS A 634 2.75 -27.40 -25.03
C LYS A 634 3.98 -28.19 -24.53
N ASP A 635 5.20 -27.70 -24.63
CA ASP A 635 6.41 -28.44 -24.22
C ASP A 635 6.81 -28.23 -22.75
N LYS A 636 5.88 -28.52 -21.82
CA LYS A 636 6.15 -28.58 -20.36
C LYS A 636 6.28 -30.02 -19.82
N ARG A 637 6.69 -30.99 -20.63
CA ARG A 637 6.86 -32.39 -20.21
C ARG A 637 8.23 -32.95 -20.56
N THR A 638 9.29 -32.52 -19.89
CA THR A 638 10.59 -33.24 -19.84
C THR A 638 11.52 -32.76 -18.71
N TRP A 639 10.97 -32.27 -17.58
CA TRP A 639 11.78 -31.86 -16.42
C TRP A 639 11.33 -32.52 -15.11
N ILE A 640 10.89 -33.78 -15.19
CA ILE A 640 10.67 -34.64 -14.04
C ILE A 640 11.48 -35.90 -14.31
N GLU A 641 12.78 -35.86 -14.01
CA GLU A 641 13.66 -37.00 -13.72
C GLU A 641 15.07 -36.44 -13.55
N GLU A 642 15.28 -35.78 -12.41
CA GLU A 642 16.54 -35.62 -11.66
C GLU A 642 16.35 -34.45 -10.68
N GLN A 643 16.53 -34.74 -9.38
CA GLN A 643 16.33 -33.90 -8.17
C GLN A 643 15.01 -34.12 -7.42
#